data_AF-A0A928CNB6-F1
#
_entry.id   AF-A0A928CNB6-F1
#
_cell.length_a   1.000
_cell.length_b   1.000
_cell.length_c   1.000
_cell.angle_alpha   90.00
_cell.angle_beta   90.00
_cell.angle_gamma   90.00
#
_symmetry.space_group_name_H-M   'P 1'
#
loop_
_entity.id
_entity.type
_entity.pdbx_description
1 polymer ?
#
loop_
_entity_poly.entity_id
_entity_poly.type
_entity_poly.pdbx_seq_one_letter_code
_entity_poly.pdbx_strand_id
1 'polypeptide(L)'
;MNNKYVKSLLLTAVCTAGVLVLAEEESPLQRSVNTTVDAFSVDKQHQEAAANSFIKKGNECFVAGNYKEAARNYAQAVYIFESLKPTSAHFAEEQDKARELIAKSYYYLAQETALKAHEEANYSELENAIALCKEAIAIYPASSEEMNKRIAGYEKMRQGAVRRAAMKDDQVIPDLTDKSYKIAVLLKQAKLLYYTRQYEAARKRYQEVQLLDPISVDAVQGLRAIDVQLKKSGRNRYRLTHKKAAAEAAWEGAMPIVKADGVDVRAELEAAARQDVDTKKKAQVATDETKLLRDKLKNIIIPVVNFTGDAQNAGTPLLVALDWLRMRSKAHDPEGEGVNIFLHYPKQLPVAENAEGMDGMGMDPMAPAPAAAPAPAADPMMMDPLMNPNNRRNNSDDDEDFEDEEDYEEEEAEPKEDVNKDYPVINMMLQNKSLLEIIDSLAQSAKHDMYAPDGLKFKIEKNAVVLAPKHVSLDDMELKVFMFDDSMVDALGCAPDPDDLKRGLSLRNNIEFPVGSKVMYDAKFRSLIVLNTQENLQKIEDALLDLRKQHPEPMVQVQVKFVEIEQSDLKELGFIQSLDRSGGDNGATRGRLQFDKNENVLYNSGNNTFTFSRDLGSGYNYNLTINAINQLDSKDVLSSPKVLTDSGKPVSIKMTSERYFEWDYEEGEFEISSDEGVTTYSYTPPWPEFEKQELGITMDITPKADVEKRLIRLDVHPWVKTLVGWTEYQYNVSSDEGGDGGNVSTTETMKRPIVAERTTNTNVVIYDNETIVIGGIIKDYTVTVDDKVPVLGDIPLVGNLFKSKSSQVKKTNLLIFVTARMLKPDGSPYFDVDSRGRPSSAGIGDVY
;
A
#
# COMPACT_ATOMS: atom_id res chain seq x y z
N MET A 1 11.62 35.65 11.19
CA MET A 1 10.72 36.78 11.51
C MET A 1 11.08 37.27 12.91
N ASN A 2 11.80 38.37 13.05
CA ASN A 2 11.22 39.71 13.25
C ASN A 2 10.11 39.72 14.31
N ASN A 3 10.40 40.18 15.53
CA ASN A 3 9.94 41.51 15.95
C ASN A 3 10.56 41.92 17.31
N LYS A 4 11.68 42.64 17.26
CA LYS A 4 12.16 43.47 18.36
C LYS A 4 11.68 44.91 18.12
N TYR A 5 10.40 45.16 18.36
CA TYR A 5 9.87 46.51 18.60
C TYR A 5 8.57 46.32 19.38
N VAL A 6 8.58 46.62 20.67
CA VAL A 6 7.60 47.43 21.42
C VAL A 6 8.12 47.48 22.86
N LYS A 7 8.83 48.57 23.18
CA LYS A 7 9.08 48.99 24.56
C LYS A 7 8.72 50.47 24.62
N SER A 8 7.43 50.73 24.80
CA SER A 8 6.84 52.06 24.95
C SER A 8 5.39 51.89 25.38
N LEU A 9 4.97 52.69 26.36
CA LEU A 9 3.63 52.82 26.97
C LEU A 9 3.17 51.70 27.92
N LEU A 10 3.23 52.00 29.22
CA LEU A 10 2.05 52.08 30.10
C LEU A 10 2.47 52.56 31.49
N LEU A 11 2.36 53.88 31.72
CA LEU A 11 2.34 54.48 33.05
C LEU A 11 1.24 55.54 33.08
N THR A 12 0.00 55.12 33.31
CA THR A 12 -1.11 55.99 33.73
C THR A 12 -2.26 55.10 34.22
N ALA A 13 -2.49 55.06 35.53
CA ALA A 13 -3.78 54.70 36.11
C ALA A 13 -3.93 55.33 37.51
N VAL A 14 -4.64 56.47 37.52
CA VAL A 14 -5.75 56.82 38.43
C VAL A 14 -5.54 56.65 39.95
N CYS A 15 -5.35 57.78 40.64
CA CYS A 15 -5.79 58.01 42.01
C CYS A 15 -6.74 59.22 42.03
N THR A 16 -8.03 58.98 42.18
CA THR A 16 -9.03 59.98 42.60
C THR A 16 -10.16 59.29 43.35
N ALA A 17 -10.22 59.49 44.66
CA ALA A 17 -11.44 59.77 45.45
C ALA A 17 -11.09 59.75 46.95
N GLY A 18 -11.08 60.94 47.55
CA GLY A 18 -10.93 61.15 48.99
C GLY A 18 -11.28 62.59 49.31
N VAL A 19 -12.55 62.83 49.63
CA VAL A 19 -13.09 64.10 50.11
C VAL A 19 -13.35 63.94 51.61
N LEU A 20 -12.84 64.84 52.45
CA LEU A 20 -13.62 65.79 53.29
C LEU A 20 -12.80 66.32 54.50
N VAL A 21 -13.03 67.62 54.77
CA VAL A 21 -12.91 68.39 56.03
C VAL A 21 -11.61 69.15 56.30
N LEU A 22 -11.79 70.48 56.27
CA LEU A 22 -10.95 71.56 56.77
C LEU A 22 -10.86 71.58 58.31
N ALA A 23 -9.68 71.82 58.86
CA ALA A 23 -9.49 72.63 60.07
C ALA A 23 -8.01 72.98 60.23
N GLU A 24 -7.75 74.28 60.30
CA GLU A 24 -6.47 74.92 60.59
C GLU A 24 -6.58 75.40 62.05
N GLU A 25 -5.62 75.03 62.93
CA GLU A 25 -5.12 75.86 64.05
C GLU A 25 -4.12 75.09 64.96
N GLU A 26 -2.95 75.71 65.10
CA GLU A 26 -2.03 75.86 66.23
C GLU A 26 -1.77 74.75 67.29
N SER A 27 -0.46 74.48 67.49
CA SER A 27 0.17 73.95 68.72
C SER A 27 0.17 74.99 69.88
N PRO A 28 0.63 74.76 71.16
CA PRO A 28 1.44 73.65 71.72
C PRO A 28 1.23 73.30 73.25
N LEU A 29 2.14 72.46 73.81
CA LEU A 29 2.72 72.41 75.19
C LEU A 29 2.11 71.58 76.39
N GLN A 30 2.94 70.59 76.85
CA GLN A 30 3.46 70.26 78.22
C GLN A 30 2.55 69.93 79.46
N ARG A 31 2.79 68.76 80.13
CA ARG A 31 3.54 68.53 81.42
C ARG A 31 2.96 67.50 82.46
N SER A 32 3.88 66.72 83.08
CA SER A 32 3.92 66.01 84.42
C SER A 32 2.95 64.84 84.71
N VAL A 33 3.28 63.61 85.17
CA VAL A 33 4.32 62.93 86.02
C VAL A 33 4.11 63.02 87.56
N ASN A 34 3.37 62.04 88.15
CA ASN A 34 3.73 61.14 89.27
C ASN A 34 2.54 60.71 90.18
N THR A 35 2.07 59.47 90.00
CA THR A 35 1.31 58.64 90.97
C THR A 35 1.63 57.17 90.71
N THR A 36 2.74 56.69 91.26
CA THR A 36 3.34 55.39 90.88
C THR A 36 3.78 54.60 92.11
N VAL A 37 2.88 53.90 92.83
CA VAL A 37 3.27 52.67 93.55
C VAL A 37 2.12 51.66 93.64
N ASP A 38 0.86 52.06 93.90
CA ASP A 38 -0.28 51.11 93.92
C ASP A 38 -0.91 50.85 92.54
N ALA A 39 -0.65 51.71 91.56
CA ALA A 39 -1.05 51.49 90.18
C ALA A 39 -0.30 50.30 89.53
N PHE A 40 0.91 49.99 89.98
CA PHE A 40 1.80 49.06 89.27
C PHE A 40 1.45 47.57 89.47
N SER A 41 0.87 47.18 90.61
CA SER A 41 0.42 45.79 90.87
C SER A 41 -0.96 45.49 90.25
N VAL A 42 -1.84 46.50 90.24
CA VAL A 42 -3.16 46.45 89.60
C VAL A 42 -3.04 46.49 88.07
N ASP A 43 -2.14 47.32 87.53
CA ASP A 43 -1.82 47.37 86.10
C ASP A 43 -1.25 46.04 85.60
N LYS A 44 -0.45 45.35 86.41
CA LYS A 44 0.10 44.03 86.06
C LYS A 44 -0.99 42.96 85.94
N GLN A 45 -1.90 42.86 86.92
CA GLN A 45 -3.03 41.91 86.85
C GLN A 45 -4.00 42.23 85.71
N HIS A 46 -4.23 43.52 85.42
CA HIS A 46 -5.04 43.94 84.28
C HIS A 46 -4.39 43.61 82.93
N GLN A 47 -3.07 43.77 82.81
CA GLN A 47 -2.32 43.41 81.59
C GLN A 47 -2.24 41.89 81.39
N GLU A 48 -2.14 41.10 82.46
CA GLU A 48 -2.22 39.64 82.41
C GLU A 48 -3.61 39.15 81.96
N ALA A 49 -4.69 39.73 82.52
CA ALA A 49 -6.05 39.44 82.10
C ALA A 49 -6.28 39.82 80.62
N ALA A 50 -5.67 40.92 80.15
CA ALA A 50 -5.71 41.33 78.76
C ALA A 50 -4.95 40.35 77.84
N ALA A 51 -3.75 39.92 78.21
CA ALA A 51 -2.98 38.93 77.45
C ALA A 51 -3.72 37.59 77.35
N ASN A 52 -4.31 37.11 78.46
CA ASN A 52 -5.12 35.89 78.49
C ASN A 52 -6.39 36.00 77.65
N SER A 53 -6.99 37.20 77.55
CA SER A 53 -8.09 37.46 76.63
C SER A 53 -7.66 37.28 75.17
N PHE A 54 -6.47 37.75 74.79
CA PHE A 54 -5.93 37.58 73.45
C PHE A 54 -5.55 36.12 73.15
N ILE A 55 -5.01 35.37 74.12
CA ILE A 55 -4.80 33.91 73.96
C ILE A 55 -6.13 33.21 73.70
N LYS A 56 -7.17 33.53 74.49
CA LYS A 56 -8.50 32.93 74.31
C LYS A 56 -9.08 33.23 72.92
N LYS A 57 -9.02 34.48 72.47
CA LYS A 57 -9.43 34.87 71.12
C LYS A 57 -8.59 34.18 70.04
N GLY A 58 -7.28 34.06 70.26
CA GLY A 58 -6.38 33.31 69.39
C GLY A 58 -6.80 31.85 69.27
N ASN A 59 -7.13 31.19 70.38
CA ASN A 59 -7.62 29.80 70.40
C ASN A 59 -8.96 29.65 69.67
N GLU A 60 -9.89 30.60 69.84
CA GLU A 60 -11.17 30.63 69.11
C GLU A 60 -10.93 30.75 67.59
N CYS A 61 -10.09 31.68 67.15
CA CYS A 61 -9.70 31.83 65.74
C CYS A 61 -8.98 30.59 65.20
N PHE A 62 -8.13 29.95 66.03
CA PHE A 62 -7.38 28.75 65.66
C PHE A 62 -8.31 27.57 65.42
N VAL A 63 -9.29 27.35 66.31
CA VAL A 63 -10.32 26.30 66.16
C VAL A 63 -11.24 26.60 64.97
N ALA A 64 -11.51 27.87 64.68
CA ALA A 64 -12.27 28.30 63.50
C ALA A 64 -11.49 28.17 62.17
N GLY A 65 -10.22 27.76 62.21
CA GLY A 65 -9.36 27.62 61.02
C GLY A 65 -8.81 28.94 60.47
N ASN A 66 -9.02 30.07 61.15
CA ASN A 66 -8.46 31.36 60.75
C ASN A 66 -7.07 31.56 61.37
N TYR A 67 -6.10 30.80 60.88
CA TYR A 67 -4.76 30.72 61.46
C TYR A 67 -3.98 32.04 61.40
N LYS A 68 -4.26 32.89 60.41
CA LYS A 68 -3.62 34.22 60.28
C LYS A 68 -4.09 35.17 61.37
N GLU A 69 -5.39 35.18 61.69
CA GLU A 69 -5.92 35.96 62.80
C GLU A 69 -5.55 35.36 64.16
N ALA A 70 -5.48 34.04 64.26
CA ALA A 70 -4.99 33.35 65.46
C ALA A 70 -3.54 33.78 65.79
N ALA A 71 -2.63 33.71 64.81
CA ALA A 71 -1.24 34.14 64.97
C ALA A 71 -1.12 35.61 65.41
N ARG A 72 -1.94 36.51 64.85
CA ARG A 72 -1.97 37.93 65.24
C ARG A 72 -2.41 38.11 66.70
N ASN A 73 -3.46 37.41 67.12
CA ASN A 73 -3.95 37.49 68.51
C ASN A 73 -2.92 36.94 69.49
N TYR A 74 -2.27 35.82 69.17
CA TYR A 74 -1.17 35.29 70.01
C TYR A 74 0.04 36.23 70.04
N ALA A 75 0.40 36.87 68.92
CA ALA A 75 1.48 37.86 68.89
C ALA A 75 1.17 39.09 69.75
N GLN A 76 -0.09 39.54 69.80
CA GLN A 76 -0.52 40.58 70.72
C GLN A 76 -0.40 40.15 72.19
N ALA A 77 -0.73 38.89 72.51
CA ALA A 77 -0.50 38.36 73.85
C ALA A 77 0.99 38.33 74.21
N VAL A 78 1.86 37.86 73.30
CA VAL A 78 3.32 37.85 73.50
C VAL A 78 3.88 39.26 73.69
N TYR A 79 3.41 40.24 72.92
CA TYR A 79 3.82 41.64 73.06
C TYR A 79 3.47 42.20 74.44
N ILE A 80 2.28 41.89 74.95
CA ILE A 80 1.88 42.30 76.30
C ILE A 80 2.77 41.61 77.35
N PHE A 81 3.04 40.31 77.21
CA PHE A 81 3.95 39.59 78.12
C PHE A 81 5.38 40.14 78.09
N GLU A 82 5.89 40.53 76.92
CA GLU A 82 7.23 41.13 76.78
C GLU A 82 7.32 42.51 77.42
N SER A 83 6.23 43.30 77.35
CA SER A 83 6.16 44.61 77.98
C SER A 83 6.24 44.56 79.51
N LEU A 84 5.91 43.40 80.11
CA LEU A 84 5.85 43.20 81.56
C LEU A 84 7.20 42.87 82.23
N LYS A 85 8.30 42.65 81.46
CA LYS A 85 9.63 42.16 81.91
C LYS A 85 9.57 40.89 82.82
N PRO A 86 10.10 39.74 82.40
CA PRO A 86 9.89 38.47 83.10
C PRO A 86 10.53 38.51 84.50
N THR A 87 9.69 38.55 85.53
CA THR A 87 10.14 38.54 86.95
C THR A 87 9.88 37.17 87.62
N SER A 88 9.20 36.22 86.95
CA SER A 88 8.96 34.85 87.47
C SER A 88 9.06 33.78 86.38
N ALA A 89 9.45 32.56 86.76
CA ALA A 89 9.60 31.42 85.85
C ALA A 89 8.27 31.00 85.18
N HIS A 90 7.14 31.25 85.84
CA HIS A 90 5.81 30.95 85.30
C HIS A 90 5.49 31.80 84.06
N PHE A 91 5.90 33.08 84.04
CA PHE A 91 5.66 33.97 82.89
C PHE A 91 6.51 33.62 81.67
N ALA A 92 7.73 33.16 81.89
CA ALA A 92 8.57 32.67 80.80
C ALA A 92 7.92 31.43 80.14
N GLU A 93 7.32 30.55 80.94
CA GLU A 93 6.61 29.36 80.44
C GLU A 93 5.34 29.73 79.64
N GLU A 94 4.56 30.72 80.09
CA GLU A 94 3.38 31.20 79.34
C GLU A 94 3.76 31.92 78.04
N GLN A 95 4.85 32.68 78.05
CA GLN A 95 5.40 33.33 76.86
C GLN A 95 5.87 32.30 75.83
N ASP A 96 6.55 31.23 76.27
CA ASP A 96 6.98 30.15 75.39
C ASP A 96 5.79 29.36 74.83
N LYS A 97 4.75 29.10 75.62
CA LYS A 97 3.50 28.50 75.14
C LYS A 97 2.80 29.37 74.09
N ALA A 98 2.78 30.69 74.29
CA ALA A 98 2.20 31.61 73.31
C ALA A 98 3.01 31.64 72.00
N ARG A 99 4.35 31.61 72.08
CA ARG A 99 5.24 31.49 70.88
C ARG A 99 5.07 30.15 70.17
N GLU A 100 4.88 29.06 70.92
CA GLU A 100 4.55 27.74 70.36
C GLU A 100 3.21 27.78 69.60
N LEU A 101 2.19 28.45 70.13
CA LEU A 101 0.89 28.63 69.47
C LEU A 101 0.98 29.48 68.20
N ILE A 102 1.84 30.50 68.17
CA ILE A 102 2.15 31.26 66.95
C ILE A 102 2.80 30.34 65.91
N ALA A 103 3.80 29.55 66.30
CA ALA A 103 4.46 28.61 65.39
C ALA A 103 3.48 27.56 64.85
N LYS A 104 2.59 27.02 65.68
CA LYS A 104 1.51 26.11 65.23
C LYS A 104 0.55 26.80 64.26
N SER A 105 0.20 28.05 64.48
CA SER A 105 -0.67 28.81 63.57
C SER A 105 -0.02 29.00 62.20
N TYR A 106 1.26 29.38 62.15
CA TYR A 106 2.00 29.47 60.90
C TYR A 106 2.19 28.11 60.22
N TYR A 107 2.35 27.03 60.98
CA TYR A 107 2.38 25.67 60.46
C TYR A 107 1.09 25.30 59.71
N TYR A 108 -0.08 25.51 60.32
CA TYR A 108 -1.35 25.16 59.67
C TYR A 108 -1.66 26.09 58.49
N LEU A 109 -1.25 27.36 58.56
CA LEU A 109 -1.35 28.29 57.44
C LEU A 109 -0.44 27.88 56.26
N ALA A 110 0.80 27.42 56.54
CA ALA A 110 1.70 26.86 55.54
C ALA A 110 1.14 25.58 54.91
N GLN A 111 0.45 24.75 55.70
CA GLN A 111 -0.23 23.56 55.20
C GLN A 111 -1.40 23.89 54.28
N GLU A 112 -2.25 24.86 54.64
CA GLU A 112 -3.38 25.31 53.82
C GLU A 112 -2.90 25.95 52.50
N THR A 113 -1.88 26.80 52.57
CA THR A 113 -1.28 27.44 51.37
C THR A 113 -0.63 26.41 50.45
N ALA A 114 0.06 25.40 50.99
CA ALA A 114 0.63 24.32 50.18
C ALA A 114 -0.44 23.39 49.56
N LEU A 115 -1.55 23.14 50.25
CA LEU A 115 -2.70 22.41 49.71
C LEU A 115 -3.35 23.16 48.54
N LYS A 116 -3.64 24.45 48.72
CA LYS A 116 -4.16 25.32 47.65
C LYS A 116 -3.20 25.37 46.46
N ALA A 117 -1.90 25.51 46.72
CA ALA A 117 -0.87 25.49 45.67
C ALA A 117 -0.84 24.16 44.89
N HIS A 118 -1.12 23.04 45.56
CA HIS A 118 -1.20 21.73 44.92
C HIS A 118 -2.46 21.59 44.04
N GLU A 119 -3.61 22.05 44.54
CA GLU A 119 -4.89 22.04 43.82
C GLU A 119 -4.87 22.96 42.58
N GLU A 120 -4.27 24.15 42.71
CA GLU A 120 -4.19 25.16 41.64
C GLU A 120 -2.97 24.97 40.72
N ALA A 121 -2.12 23.98 40.99
CA ALA A 121 -0.85 23.73 40.29
C ALA A 121 0.09 24.95 40.20
N ASN A 122 0.04 25.84 41.19
CA ASN A 122 0.79 27.09 41.23
C ASN A 122 2.06 26.95 42.09
N TYR A 123 3.23 26.88 41.44
CA TYR A 123 4.50 26.66 42.14
C TYR A 123 5.00 27.88 42.93
N SER A 124 4.51 29.09 42.63
CA SER A 124 4.88 30.32 43.35
C SER A 124 4.32 30.32 44.77
N GLU A 125 3.15 29.72 44.98
CA GLU A 125 2.51 29.63 46.31
C GLU A 125 3.21 28.63 47.23
N LEU A 126 3.95 27.65 46.68
CA LEU A 126 4.82 26.76 47.47
C LEU A 126 6.01 27.51 48.08
N GLU A 127 6.47 28.60 47.46
CA GLU A 127 7.54 29.44 48.04
C GLU A 127 7.02 30.25 49.22
N ASN A 128 5.77 30.74 49.13
CA ASN A 128 5.08 31.39 50.23
C ASN A 128 4.91 30.43 51.43
N ALA A 129 4.53 29.17 51.20
CA ALA A 129 4.43 28.16 52.25
C ALA A 129 5.78 27.88 52.94
N ILE A 130 6.88 27.79 52.19
CA ILE A 130 8.24 27.64 52.73
C ILE A 130 8.65 28.87 53.56
N ALA A 131 8.30 30.07 53.11
CA ALA A 131 8.58 31.31 53.84
C ALA A 131 7.85 31.35 55.20
N LEU A 132 6.57 30.94 55.25
CA LEU A 132 5.80 30.85 56.49
C LEU A 132 6.41 29.85 57.50
N CYS A 133 6.92 28.71 57.03
CA CYS A 133 7.64 27.76 57.89
C CYS A 133 8.94 28.36 58.45
N LYS A 134 9.69 29.14 57.65
CA LYS A 134 10.92 29.82 58.11
C LYS A 134 10.61 30.92 59.13
N GLU A 135 9.52 31.65 58.94
CA GLU A 135 9.03 32.65 59.89
C GLU A 135 8.65 32.01 61.24
N ALA A 136 8.00 30.84 61.22
CA ALA A 136 7.68 30.08 62.42
C ALA A 136 8.94 29.64 63.21
N ILE A 137 10.00 29.21 62.51
CA ILE A 137 11.29 28.85 63.12
C ILE A 137 11.93 30.05 63.80
N ALA A 138 11.86 31.24 63.17
CA ALA A 138 12.41 32.46 63.74
C ALA A 138 11.71 32.88 65.04
N ILE A 139 10.39 32.64 65.14
CA ILE A 139 9.58 32.99 66.31
C ILE A 139 9.74 31.98 67.45
N TYR A 140 9.80 30.67 67.13
CA TYR A 140 9.96 29.61 68.12
C TYR A 140 10.98 28.56 67.64
N PRO A 141 12.28 28.76 67.95
CA PRO A 141 13.37 27.92 67.45
C PRO A 141 13.26 26.43 67.82
N ALA A 142 12.57 26.10 68.92
CA ALA A 142 12.33 24.72 69.34
C ALA A 142 11.41 23.95 68.37
N SER A 143 10.67 24.63 67.48
CA SER A 143 9.90 23.98 66.39
C SER A 143 10.73 23.66 65.14
N SER A 144 12.02 23.98 65.12
CA SER A 144 12.89 23.86 63.94
C SER A 144 12.92 22.45 63.34
N GLU A 145 12.91 21.40 64.16
CA GLU A 145 12.95 20.03 63.64
C GLU A 145 11.70 19.68 62.81
N GLU A 146 10.51 20.00 63.33
CA GLU A 146 9.24 19.72 62.63
C GLU A 146 9.08 20.61 61.39
N MET A 147 9.42 21.90 61.51
CA MET A 147 9.31 22.85 60.39
C MET A 147 10.28 22.51 59.25
N ASN A 148 11.51 22.09 59.55
CA ASN A 148 12.48 21.68 58.52
C ASN A 148 12.04 20.42 57.78
N LYS A 149 11.39 19.45 58.46
CA LYS A 149 10.77 18.28 57.79
C LYS A 149 9.70 18.72 56.78
N ARG A 150 8.91 19.74 57.10
CA ARG A 150 7.89 20.29 56.19
C ARG A 150 8.48 21.08 55.03
N ILE A 151 9.49 21.90 55.29
CA ILE A 151 10.23 22.62 54.24
C ILE A 151 10.78 21.62 53.21
N ALA A 152 11.40 20.53 53.65
CA ALA A 152 11.89 19.48 52.74
C ALA A 152 10.76 18.84 51.91
N GLY A 153 9.58 18.65 52.51
CA GLY A 153 8.37 18.18 51.82
C GLY A 153 7.89 19.16 50.75
N TYR A 154 7.79 20.44 51.07
CA TYR A 154 7.36 21.48 50.14
C TYR A 154 8.39 21.73 49.03
N GLU A 155 9.68 21.65 49.33
CA GLU A 155 10.75 21.72 48.32
C GLU A 155 10.66 20.55 47.33
N LYS A 156 10.37 19.33 47.80
CA LYS A 156 10.15 18.18 46.93
C LYS A 156 8.92 18.36 46.04
N MET A 157 7.83 18.91 46.58
CA MET A 157 6.63 19.26 45.81
C MET A 157 6.92 20.36 44.78
N ARG A 158 7.70 21.40 45.15
CA ARG A 158 8.13 22.49 44.27
C ARG A 158 8.98 21.96 43.11
N GLN A 159 9.98 21.14 43.40
CA GLN A 159 10.81 20.50 42.37
C GLN A 159 9.98 19.62 41.43
N GLY A 160 8.99 18.89 41.96
CA GLY A 160 8.05 18.11 41.16
C GLY A 160 7.13 18.97 40.28
N ALA A 161 6.70 20.13 40.78
CA ALA A 161 5.89 21.09 40.02
C ALA A 161 6.71 21.78 38.92
N VAL A 162 7.94 22.22 39.21
CA VAL A 162 8.88 22.81 38.24
C VAL A 162 9.23 21.80 37.15
N ARG A 163 9.48 20.54 37.51
CA ARG A 163 9.74 19.48 36.53
C ARG A 163 8.55 19.21 35.61
N ARG A 164 7.33 19.24 36.14
CA ARG A 164 6.09 19.12 35.35
C ARG A 164 5.83 20.36 34.48
N ALA A 165 6.14 21.55 34.98
CA ALA A 165 6.04 22.79 34.21
C ALA A 165 7.06 22.85 33.06
N ALA A 166 8.29 22.36 33.28
CA ALA A 166 9.31 22.22 32.25
C ALA A 166 8.98 21.12 31.22
N MET A 167 8.11 20.18 31.58
CA MET A 167 7.58 19.14 30.69
C MET A 167 6.19 19.49 30.12
N LYS A 168 5.70 20.74 30.25
CA LYS A 168 4.47 21.14 29.55
C LYS A 168 4.71 21.14 28.05
N ASP A 169 3.83 20.46 27.33
CA ASP A 169 3.96 20.15 25.90
C ASP A 169 4.24 21.40 25.02
N ASP A 170 3.74 22.58 25.40
CA ASP A 170 3.95 23.86 24.69
C ASP A 170 5.41 24.38 24.72
N GLN A 171 6.21 23.96 25.70
CA GLN A 171 7.62 24.38 25.85
C GLN A 171 8.59 23.38 25.22
N VAL A 172 8.16 22.13 25.04
CA VAL A 172 8.99 21.02 24.53
C VAL A 172 8.89 20.91 23.00
N ILE A 173 7.75 21.31 22.42
CA ILE A 173 7.50 21.27 20.98
C ILE A 173 7.00 22.66 20.56
N PRO A 174 7.77 23.45 19.78
CA PRO A 174 7.24 24.65 19.17
C PRO A 174 6.03 24.26 18.30
N ASP A 175 4.89 24.93 18.46
CA ASP A 175 3.67 24.80 17.62
C ASP A 175 2.61 23.74 18.03
N LEU A 176 2.56 23.34 19.31
CA LEU A 176 1.56 22.38 19.81
C LEU A 176 0.10 22.85 19.66
N THR A 177 -0.17 24.16 19.75
CA THR A 177 -1.53 24.71 19.61
C THR A 177 -2.11 24.44 18.21
N ASP A 178 -1.30 24.55 17.16
CA ASP A 178 -1.74 24.27 15.79
C ASP A 178 -1.92 22.77 15.57
N LYS A 179 -1.03 21.95 16.13
CA LYS A 179 -1.12 20.48 16.05
C LYS A 179 -2.36 19.94 16.76
N SER A 180 -2.63 20.40 17.98
CA SER A 180 -3.79 19.97 18.78
C SER A 180 -5.12 20.43 18.17
N TYR A 181 -5.18 21.67 17.68
CA TYR A 181 -6.33 22.20 16.94
C TYR A 181 -6.60 21.39 15.67
N LYS A 182 -5.56 21.09 14.89
CA LYS A 182 -5.66 20.29 13.65
C LYS A 182 -6.14 18.87 13.93
N ILE A 183 -5.64 18.22 14.98
CA ILE A 183 -6.11 16.90 15.43
C ILE A 183 -7.61 16.94 15.78
N ALA A 184 -8.06 17.94 16.55
CA ALA A 184 -9.46 18.07 16.94
C ALA A 184 -10.40 18.27 15.74
N VAL A 185 -10.01 19.11 14.77
CA VAL A 185 -10.77 19.33 13.54
C VAL A 185 -10.85 18.05 12.71
N LEU A 186 -9.74 17.35 12.52
CA LEU A 186 -9.69 16.11 11.74
C LEU A 186 -10.51 14.99 12.38
N LEU A 187 -10.44 14.82 13.71
CA LEU A 187 -11.27 13.85 14.42
C LEU A 187 -12.76 14.15 14.27
N LYS A 188 -13.17 15.43 14.32
CA LYS A 188 -14.57 15.84 14.13
C LYS A 188 -15.05 15.56 12.71
N GLN A 189 -14.23 15.87 11.71
CA GLN A 189 -14.52 15.55 10.30
C GLN A 189 -14.60 14.03 10.08
N ALA A 190 -13.67 13.25 10.64
CA ALA A 190 -13.64 11.80 10.52
C ALA A 190 -14.90 11.15 11.11
N LYS A 191 -15.34 11.60 12.29
CA LYS A 191 -16.59 11.16 12.94
C LYS A 191 -17.81 11.50 12.06
N LEU A 192 -17.89 12.71 11.51
CA LEU A 192 -18.97 13.11 10.61
C LEU A 192 -19.03 12.25 9.33
N LEU A 193 -17.88 12.00 8.70
CA LEU A 193 -17.77 11.15 7.51
C LEU A 193 -18.16 9.69 7.81
N TYR A 194 -17.82 9.20 8.99
CA TYR A 194 -18.25 7.88 9.45
C TYR A 194 -19.77 7.79 9.59
N TYR A 195 -20.42 8.78 10.24
CA TYR A 195 -21.88 8.79 10.41
C TYR A 195 -22.63 8.95 9.08
N THR A 196 -22.06 9.66 8.11
CA THR A 196 -22.60 9.80 6.75
C THR A 196 -22.28 8.59 5.85
N ARG A 197 -21.71 7.51 6.40
CA ARG A 197 -21.34 6.26 5.72
C ARG A 197 -20.28 6.41 4.62
N GLN A 198 -19.54 7.52 4.62
CA GLN A 198 -18.39 7.74 3.72
C GLN A 198 -17.12 7.13 4.34
N TYR A 199 -17.10 5.80 4.44
CA TYR A 199 -16.08 5.07 5.21
C TYR A 199 -14.64 5.28 4.70
N GLU A 200 -14.42 5.37 3.39
CA GLU A 200 -13.08 5.60 2.84
C GLU A 200 -12.54 7.01 3.14
N ALA A 201 -13.41 8.02 3.01
CA ALA A 201 -13.06 9.39 3.37
C ALA A 201 -12.81 9.52 4.89
N ALA A 202 -13.65 8.89 5.71
CA ALA A 202 -13.46 8.83 7.16
C ALA A 202 -12.13 8.15 7.54
N ARG A 203 -11.75 7.07 6.83
CA ARG A 203 -10.50 6.34 7.06
C ARG A 203 -9.29 7.24 6.82
N LYS A 204 -9.30 8.00 5.73
CA LYS A 204 -8.23 8.97 5.41
C LYS A 204 -8.06 10.02 6.51
N ARG A 205 -9.16 10.60 7.01
CA ARG A 205 -9.10 11.59 8.09
C ARG A 205 -8.57 11.01 9.40
N TYR A 206 -8.93 9.78 9.77
CA TYR A 206 -8.33 9.12 10.94
C TYR A 206 -6.85 8.75 10.73
N GLN A 207 -6.43 8.37 9.52
CA GLN A 207 -5.01 8.16 9.19
C GLN A 207 -4.21 9.46 9.25
N GLU A 208 -4.78 10.58 8.80
CA GLU A 208 -4.19 11.92 8.96
C GLU A 208 -3.99 12.28 10.43
N VAL A 209 -4.94 11.93 11.31
CA VAL A 209 -4.77 12.07 12.76
C VAL A 209 -3.63 11.17 13.26
N GLN A 210 -3.55 9.91 12.80
CA GLN A 210 -2.49 8.99 13.22
C GLN A 210 -1.09 9.41 12.74
N LEU A 211 -0.99 10.13 11.62
CA LEU A 211 0.25 10.73 11.16
C LEU A 211 0.69 11.90 12.05
N LEU A 212 -0.26 12.66 12.58
CA LEU A 212 0.02 13.76 13.51
C LEU A 212 0.28 13.25 14.93
N ASP A 213 -0.56 12.34 15.42
CA ASP A 213 -0.46 11.67 16.72
C ASP A 213 -0.58 10.15 16.55
N PRO A 214 0.56 9.44 16.41
CA PRO A 214 0.59 7.99 16.25
C PRO A 214 -0.06 7.20 17.39
N ILE A 215 -0.22 7.82 18.57
CA ILE A 215 -0.73 7.18 19.80
C ILE A 215 -2.21 7.55 20.03
N SER A 216 -2.83 8.28 19.11
CA SER A 216 -4.23 8.73 19.22
C SER A 216 -5.21 7.55 19.33
N VAL A 217 -5.76 7.34 20.52
CA VAL A 217 -6.73 6.26 20.81
C VAL A 217 -8.01 6.39 19.97
N ASP A 218 -8.50 7.62 19.82
CA ASP A 218 -9.69 7.93 19.03
C ASP A 218 -9.53 7.54 17.55
N ALA A 219 -8.35 7.78 16.97
CA ALA A 219 -8.06 7.44 15.59
C ALA A 219 -7.99 5.93 15.38
N VAL A 220 -7.30 5.21 16.28
CA VAL A 220 -7.19 3.75 16.22
C VAL A 220 -8.55 3.07 16.37
N GLN A 221 -9.37 3.53 17.30
CA GLN A 221 -10.74 3.01 17.48
C GLN A 221 -11.63 3.32 16.25
N GLY A 222 -11.53 4.55 15.71
CA GLY A 222 -12.23 4.97 14.50
C GLY A 222 -11.89 4.11 13.28
N LEU A 223 -10.59 3.84 13.05
CA LEU A 223 -10.13 2.97 11.97
C LEU A 223 -10.64 1.53 12.11
N ARG A 224 -10.57 0.98 13.33
CA ARG A 224 -11.10 -0.36 13.61
C ARG A 224 -12.59 -0.47 13.32
N ALA A 225 -13.38 0.54 13.72
CA ALA A 225 -14.81 0.58 13.43
C ALA A 225 -15.09 0.64 11.91
N ILE A 226 -14.30 1.41 11.17
CA ILE A 226 -14.39 1.52 9.71
C ILE A 226 -14.06 0.19 9.02
N ASP A 227 -12.97 -0.48 9.41
CA ASP A 227 -12.55 -1.74 8.81
C ASP A 227 -13.60 -2.83 9.00
N VAL A 228 -14.30 -2.84 10.14
CA VAL A 228 -15.44 -3.75 10.37
C VAL A 228 -16.59 -3.48 9.37
N GLN A 229 -16.92 -2.21 9.12
CA GLN A 229 -17.97 -1.85 8.15
C GLN A 229 -17.56 -2.16 6.71
N LEU A 230 -16.32 -1.85 6.32
CA LEU A 230 -15.79 -2.17 4.99
C LEU A 230 -15.77 -3.68 4.76
N LYS A 231 -15.37 -4.48 5.75
CA LYS A 231 -15.42 -5.95 5.68
C LYS A 231 -16.85 -6.47 5.53
N LYS A 232 -17.83 -5.87 6.20
CA LYS A 232 -19.26 -6.22 6.06
C LYS A 232 -19.76 -5.89 4.64
N SER A 233 -19.45 -4.70 4.13
CA SER A 233 -19.80 -4.28 2.77
C SER A 233 -19.12 -5.14 1.70
N GLY A 234 -17.85 -5.48 1.89
CA GLY A 234 -17.09 -6.38 1.00
C GLY A 234 -17.72 -7.76 0.91
N ARG A 235 -18.10 -8.38 2.04
CA ARG A 235 -18.85 -9.65 2.05
C ARG A 235 -20.18 -9.56 1.32
N ASN A 236 -20.92 -8.46 1.49
CA ASN A 236 -22.18 -8.26 0.80
C ASN A 236 -22.01 -8.11 -0.72
N ARG A 237 -21.00 -7.35 -1.16
CA ARG A 237 -20.65 -7.23 -2.60
C ARG A 237 -20.22 -8.57 -3.15
N TYR A 238 -19.29 -9.26 -2.51
CA TYR A 238 -18.86 -10.59 -2.92
C TYR A 238 -20.06 -11.54 -3.05
N ARG A 239 -20.96 -11.56 -2.07
CA ARG A 239 -22.19 -12.38 -2.13
C ARG A 239 -23.10 -11.98 -3.29
N LEU A 240 -23.23 -10.68 -3.59
CA LEU A 240 -24.06 -10.19 -4.70
C LEU A 240 -23.42 -10.51 -6.06
N THR A 241 -22.12 -10.25 -6.23
CA THR A 241 -21.37 -10.58 -7.44
C THR A 241 -21.36 -12.08 -7.66
N HIS A 242 -21.16 -12.87 -6.62
CA HIS A 242 -21.21 -14.32 -6.72
C HIS A 242 -22.62 -14.83 -7.02
N LYS A 243 -23.68 -14.20 -6.48
CA LYS A 243 -25.06 -14.47 -6.87
C LYS A 243 -25.37 -14.05 -8.30
N LYS A 244 -24.80 -12.93 -8.78
CA LYS A 244 -24.97 -12.43 -10.15
C LYS A 244 -24.22 -13.32 -11.14
N ALA A 245 -22.99 -13.71 -10.83
CA ALA A 245 -22.22 -14.67 -11.62
C ALA A 245 -22.88 -16.06 -11.62
N ALA A 246 -23.44 -16.51 -10.49
CA ALA A 246 -24.23 -17.74 -10.45
C ALA A 246 -25.54 -17.60 -11.25
N ALA A 247 -26.18 -16.43 -11.24
CA ALA A 247 -27.37 -16.17 -12.05
C ALA A 247 -27.05 -16.02 -13.54
N GLU A 248 -25.93 -15.38 -13.91
CA GLU A 248 -25.45 -15.22 -15.29
C GLU A 248 -24.98 -16.57 -15.84
N ALA A 249 -24.24 -17.36 -15.07
CA ALA A 249 -23.92 -18.75 -15.44
C ALA A 249 -25.18 -19.62 -15.57
N ALA A 250 -26.20 -19.40 -14.73
CA ALA A 250 -27.50 -20.06 -14.86
C ALA A 250 -28.32 -19.56 -16.06
N TRP A 251 -28.12 -18.30 -16.51
CA TRP A 251 -28.76 -17.72 -17.69
C TRP A 251 -28.04 -18.10 -19.00
N GLU A 252 -26.71 -18.14 -19.02
CA GLU A 252 -25.90 -18.59 -20.18
C GLU A 252 -25.99 -20.12 -20.37
N GLY A 253 -26.23 -20.88 -19.30
CA GLY A 253 -26.54 -22.31 -19.37
C GLY A 253 -28.02 -22.63 -19.64
N ALA A 254 -28.91 -21.65 -19.70
CA ALA A 254 -30.32 -21.87 -19.98
C ALA A 254 -30.57 -21.89 -21.49
N MET A 255 -30.90 -23.06 -22.04
CA MET A 255 -31.42 -23.17 -23.41
C MET A 255 -32.70 -22.32 -23.56
N PRO A 256 -32.95 -21.69 -24.72
CA PRO A 256 -34.15 -20.88 -24.92
C PRO A 256 -35.40 -21.72 -24.66
N ILE A 257 -36.34 -21.17 -23.90
CA ILE A 257 -37.61 -21.82 -23.54
C ILE A 257 -38.42 -22.04 -24.82
N VAL A 258 -38.34 -23.24 -25.38
CA VAL A 258 -39.39 -23.78 -26.25
C VAL A 258 -40.54 -24.14 -25.33
N LYS A 259 -41.71 -23.52 -25.52
CA LYS A 259 -42.92 -23.97 -24.84
C LYS A 259 -43.22 -25.39 -25.28
N ALA A 260 -43.08 -26.34 -24.37
CA ALA A 260 -43.71 -27.64 -24.45
C ALA A 260 -44.09 -28.08 -23.03
N ASP A 261 -45.26 -28.69 -22.93
CA ASP A 261 -46.07 -28.82 -21.74
C ASP A 261 -45.43 -29.67 -20.62
N GLY A 262 -45.53 -29.16 -19.38
CA GLY A 262 -45.63 -29.98 -18.17
C GLY A 262 -44.38 -30.72 -17.69
N VAL A 263 -43.40 -30.03 -17.11
CA VAL A 263 -42.37 -30.66 -16.25
C VAL A 263 -42.08 -29.80 -15.02
N ASP A 264 -42.11 -30.44 -13.84
CA ASP A 264 -41.99 -29.81 -12.51
C ASP A 264 -40.50 -29.57 -12.13
N VAL A 265 -40.09 -28.31 -12.18
CA VAL A 265 -38.71 -27.81 -12.03
C VAL A 265 -38.12 -28.06 -10.63
N ARG A 266 -38.95 -28.40 -9.64
CA ARG A 266 -38.49 -28.70 -8.28
C ARG A 266 -37.79 -30.07 -8.18
N ALA A 267 -38.15 -31.02 -9.05
CA ALA A 267 -37.54 -32.35 -9.08
C ALA A 267 -36.11 -32.35 -9.65
N GLU A 268 -35.79 -31.43 -10.56
CA GLU A 268 -34.47 -31.35 -11.20
C GLU A 268 -33.44 -30.64 -10.33
N LEU A 269 -33.86 -29.66 -9.50
CA LEU A 269 -32.96 -28.97 -8.57
C LEU A 269 -32.47 -29.90 -7.43
N GLU A 270 -33.31 -30.87 -7.02
CA GLU A 270 -32.94 -31.92 -6.07
C GLU A 270 -32.04 -32.99 -6.68
N ALA A 271 -31.93 -33.07 -8.02
CA ALA A 271 -31.01 -33.95 -8.72
C ALA A 271 -29.60 -33.34 -8.85
N ALA A 272 -29.48 -32.03 -9.05
CA ALA A 272 -28.19 -31.34 -9.17
C ALA A 272 -27.43 -31.27 -7.82
N ALA A 273 -28.13 -31.11 -6.70
CA ALA A 273 -27.52 -31.11 -5.35
C ALA A 273 -26.94 -32.48 -4.93
N ARG A 274 -27.19 -33.56 -5.68
CA ARG A 274 -26.62 -34.90 -5.42
C ARG A 274 -25.22 -35.06 -6.00
N GLN A 275 -24.79 -34.21 -6.94
CA GLN A 275 -23.53 -34.40 -7.67
C GLN A 275 -22.26 -34.05 -6.85
N ASP A 276 -22.33 -33.18 -5.84
CA ASP A 276 -21.19 -32.90 -4.94
C ASP A 276 -21.01 -33.96 -3.84
N VAL A 277 -22.03 -34.80 -3.61
CA VAL A 277 -21.93 -36.02 -2.80
C VAL A 277 -21.39 -37.19 -3.64
N ASP A 278 -21.45 -37.08 -4.97
CA ASP A 278 -21.06 -38.14 -5.92
C ASP A 278 -19.56 -38.31 -6.15
N THR A 279 -18.69 -37.38 -5.76
CA THR A 279 -17.22 -37.63 -5.87
C THR A 279 -16.71 -38.52 -4.74
N LYS A 280 -17.26 -38.37 -3.52
CA LYS A 280 -17.02 -39.32 -2.42
C LYS A 280 -17.85 -40.59 -2.55
N LYS A 281 -19.08 -40.53 -3.10
CA LYS A 281 -19.85 -41.73 -3.45
C LYS A 281 -19.30 -42.49 -4.65
N LYS A 282 -18.71 -41.89 -5.69
CA LYS A 282 -18.14 -42.66 -6.83
C LYS A 282 -16.93 -43.50 -6.43
N ALA A 283 -16.08 -42.98 -5.53
CA ALA A 283 -15.00 -43.79 -4.93
C ALA A 283 -15.56 -44.92 -4.05
N GLN A 284 -16.68 -44.70 -3.35
CA GLN A 284 -17.32 -45.68 -2.47
C GLN A 284 -18.19 -46.71 -3.22
N VAL A 285 -18.84 -46.29 -4.32
CA VAL A 285 -19.68 -47.09 -5.23
C VAL A 285 -18.82 -47.98 -6.14
N ALA A 286 -17.65 -47.52 -6.61
CA ALA A 286 -16.71 -48.38 -7.33
C ALA A 286 -16.16 -49.51 -6.43
N THR A 287 -15.94 -49.25 -5.14
CA THR A 287 -15.63 -50.30 -4.16
C THR A 287 -16.83 -51.19 -3.81
N ASP A 288 -18.08 -50.69 -3.85
CA ASP A 288 -19.27 -51.50 -3.57
C ASP A 288 -19.64 -52.44 -4.75
N GLU A 289 -19.45 -52.00 -6.00
CA GLU A 289 -19.72 -52.83 -7.19
C GLU A 289 -18.71 -53.98 -7.35
N THR A 290 -17.42 -53.74 -7.10
CA THR A 290 -16.41 -54.81 -7.10
C THR A 290 -16.54 -55.74 -5.88
N LYS A 291 -17.12 -55.26 -4.77
CA LYS A 291 -17.39 -56.05 -3.57
C LYS A 291 -18.52 -57.06 -3.78
N LEU A 292 -19.57 -56.69 -4.52
CA LEU A 292 -20.65 -57.61 -4.90
C LEU A 292 -20.13 -58.81 -5.69
N LEU A 293 -19.34 -58.58 -6.75
CA LEU A 293 -18.76 -59.68 -7.53
C LEU A 293 -17.74 -60.49 -6.72
N ARG A 294 -16.97 -59.83 -5.84
CA ARG A 294 -16.01 -60.50 -4.96
C ARG A 294 -16.69 -61.39 -3.92
N ASP A 295 -17.85 -61.00 -3.41
CA ASP A 295 -18.65 -61.81 -2.49
C ASP A 295 -19.32 -62.98 -3.24
N LYS A 296 -19.79 -62.75 -4.48
CA LYS A 296 -20.26 -63.82 -5.39
C LYS A 296 -19.18 -64.88 -5.64
N LEU A 297 -17.94 -64.46 -5.93
CA LEU A 297 -16.79 -65.35 -6.11
C LEU A 297 -16.43 -66.18 -4.87
N LYS A 298 -16.69 -65.67 -3.65
CA LYS A 298 -16.47 -66.43 -2.40
C LYS A 298 -17.57 -67.45 -2.14
N ASN A 299 -18.81 -67.16 -2.55
CA ASN A 299 -19.97 -67.98 -2.26
C ASN A 299 -20.17 -69.14 -3.25
N ILE A 300 -19.63 -69.03 -4.47
CA ILE A 300 -19.63 -70.14 -5.43
C ILE A 300 -18.58 -71.17 -4.99
N ILE A 301 -19.03 -72.28 -4.43
CA ILE A 301 -18.18 -73.39 -3.97
C ILE A 301 -18.18 -74.49 -5.03
N ILE A 302 -16.99 -74.82 -5.55
CA ILE A 302 -16.84 -75.92 -6.52
C ILE A 302 -16.38 -77.18 -5.75
N PRO A 303 -17.17 -78.28 -5.76
CA PRO A 303 -16.89 -79.46 -4.92
C PRO A 303 -15.57 -80.16 -5.24
N VAL A 304 -15.23 -80.28 -6.52
CA VAL A 304 -13.99 -80.91 -7.00
C VAL A 304 -13.51 -80.17 -8.24
N VAL A 305 -12.25 -79.74 -8.21
CA VAL A 305 -11.49 -79.22 -9.35
C VAL A 305 -10.34 -80.18 -9.59
N ASN A 306 -10.30 -80.79 -10.77
CA ASN A 306 -9.23 -81.68 -11.14
C ASN A 306 -8.67 -81.30 -12.50
N PHE A 307 -7.48 -80.71 -12.50
CA PHE A 307 -6.72 -80.36 -13.70
C PHE A 307 -5.47 -81.22 -13.87
N THR A 308 -5.42 -82.40 -13.23
CA THR A 308 -4.34 -83.37 -13.47
C THR A 308 -4.57 -84.05 -14.82
N GLY A 309 -3.67 -83.82 -15.78
CA GLY A 309 -3.74 -84.46 -17.10
C GLY A 309 -3.61 -85.99 -17.03
N ASP A 310 -4.02 -86.68 -18.10
CA ASP A 310 -3.77 -88.12 -18.24
C ASP A 310 -2.29 -88.39 -18.55
N ALA A 311 -1.82 -89.63 -18.35
CA ALA A 311 -0.39 -90.02 -18.24
C ALA A 311 0.57 -89.66 -19.42
N GLN A 312 0.09 -88.96 -20.46
CA GLN A 312 0.89 -88.46 -21.59
C GLN A 312 0.96 -86.93 -21.69
N ASN A 313 0.11 -86.15 -21.02
CA ASN A 313 0.12 -84.68 -21.04
C ASN A 313 0.44 -84.12 -19.65
N ALA A 314 1.48 -83.29 -19.55
CA ALA A 314 1.98 -82.70 -18.31
C ALA A 314 1.07 -81.59 -17.71
N GLY A 315 -0.25 -81.75 -17.81
CA GLY A 315 -1.29 -80.91 -17.18
C GLY A 315 -2.34 -80.35 -18.14
N THR A 316 -3.24 -79.50 -17.62
CA THR A 316 -4.35 -78.89 -18.37
C THR A 316 -3.98 -77.48 -18.86
N PRO A 317 -4.15 -77.15 -20.15
CA PRO A 317 -3.89 -75.80 -20.66
C PRO A 317 -4.73 -74.72 -19.96
N LEU A 318 -4.15 -73.56 -19.64
CA LEU A 318 -4.85 -72.47 -18.93
C LEU A 318 -6.16 -72.07 -19.60
N LEU A 319 -6.21 -71.97 -20.93
CA LEU A 319 -7.43 -71.57 -21.64
C LEU A 319 -8.57 -72.59 -21.44
N VAL A 320 -8.24 -73.89 -21.49
CA VAL A 320 -9.18 -74.99 -21.21
C VAL A 320 -9.64 -74.98 -19.75
N ALA A 321 -8.73 -74.72 -18.81
CA ALA A 321 -9.06 -74.58 -17.40
C ALA A 321 -9.99 -73.39 -17.14
N LEU A 322 -9.78 -72.25 -17.81
CA LEU A 322 -10.63 -71.06 -17.69
C LEU A 322 -12.04 -71.29 -18.24
N ASP A 323 -12.18 -71.94 -19.40
CA ASP A 323 -13.49 -72.28 -19.95
C ASP A 323 -14.25 -73.27 -19.08
N TRP A 324 -13.55 -74.27 -18.53
CA TRP A 324 -14.12 -75.18 -17.56
C TRP A 324 -14.60 -74.45 -16.29
N LEU A 325 -13.82 -73.50 -15.78
CA LEU A 325 -14.18 -72.69 -14.61
C LEU A 325 -15.39 -71.79 -14.89
N ARG A 326 -15.50 -71.18 -16.07
CA ARG A 326 -16.69 -70.40 -16.47
C ARG A 326 -17.93 -71.29 -16.46
N MET A 327 -17.87 -72.47 -17.10
CA MET A 327 -18.98 -73.42 -17.10
C MET A 327 -19.36 -73.90 -15.69
N ARG A 328 -18.36 -74.23 -14.87
CA ARG A 328 -18.59 -74.74 -13.51
C ARG A 328 -19.09 -73.65 -12.57
N SER A 329 -18.66 -72.41 -12.76
CA SER A 329 -19.18 -71.25 -12.02
C SER A 329 -20.67 -71.07 -12.27
N LYS A 330 -21.12 -71.16 -13.52
CA LYS A 330 -22.53 -71.03 -13.89
C LYS A 330 -23.41 -72.13 -13.29
N ALA A 331 -22.88 -73.35 -13.19
CA ALA A 331 -23.61 -74.50 -12.63
C ALA A 331 -23.74 -74.47 -11.09
N HIS A 332 -22.86 -73.76 -10.39
CA HIS A 332 -22.81 -73.68 -8.92
C HIS A 332 -23.13 -72.29 -8.38
N ASP A 333 -23.54 -71.36 -9.25
CA ASP A 333 -24.03 -70.04 -8.90
C ASP A 333 -25.54 -70.11 -8.58
N PRO A 334 -26.00 -69.68 -7.38
CA PRO A 334 -27.41 -69.64 -7.03
C PRO A 334 -28.28 -68.82 -8.01
N GLU A 335 -27.68 -67.85 -8.70
CA GLU A 335 -28.35 -66.97 -9.67
C GLU A 335 -28.31 -67.53 -11.11
N GLY A 336 -27.50 -68.57 -11.38
CA GLY A 336 -27.39 -69.20 -12.69
C GLY A 336 -26.70 -68.38 -13.78
N GLU A 337 -26.11 -67.24 -13.43
CA GLU A 337 -25.41 -66.35 -14.37
C GLU A 337 -23.93 -66.74 -14.52
N GLY A 338 -23.30 -67.24 -13.45
CA GLY A 338 -21.88 -67.56 -13.41
C GLY A 338 -20.98 -66.33 -13.31
N VAL A 339 -19.67 -66.51 -13.50
CA VAL A 339 -18.70 -65.40 -13.52
C VAL A 339 -17.87 -65.46 -14.79
N ASN A 340 -17.79 -64.33 -15.50
CA ASN A 340 -16.91 -64.17 -16.65
C ASN A 340 -15.46 -63.98 -16.19
N ILE A 341 -14.57 -64.84 -16.67
CA ILE A 341 -13.14 -64.80 -16.34
C ILE A 341 -12.35 -64.64 -17.63
N PHE A 342 -11.74 -63.50 -17.90
CA PHE A 342 -10.97 -63.23 -19.13
C PHE A 342 -9.46 -63.37 -18.91
N LEU A 343 -8.75 -63.76 -19.96
CA LEU A 343 -7.29 -63.75 -20.01
C LEU A 343 -6.84 -62.63 -20.95
N HIS A 344 -6.15 -61.63 -20.40
CA HIS A 344 -5.49 -60.57 -21.14
C HIS A 344 -4.02 -60.94 -21.32
N TYR A 345 -3.68 -61.49 -22.49
CA TYR A 345 -2.34 -61.96 -22.85
C TYR A 345 -1.84 -61.19 -24.07
N PRO A 346 -0.73 -60.43 -23.99
CA PRO A 346 -0.18 -59.74 -25.15
C PRO A 346 0.41 -60.76 -26.13
N LYS A 347 -0.03 -60.73 -27.39
CA LYS A 347 0.43 -61.70 -28.42
C LYS A 347 1.88 -61.46 -28.90
N GLN A 348 2.52 -60.33 -28.59
CA GLN A 348 3.90 -60.02 -28.99
C GLN A 348 4.58 -59.13 -27.94
N LEU A 349 5.79 -59.50 -27.51
CA LEU A 349 6.70 -58.63 -26.75
C LEU A 349 7.51 -57.77 -27.75
N PRO A 350 7.75 -56.48 -27.48
CA PRO A 350 8.68 -55.69 -28.28
C PRO A 350 10.10 -56.25 -28.08
N VAL A 351 10.82 -56.42 -29.20
CA VAL A 351 12.22 -56.83 -29.23
C VAL A 351 13.04 -55.83 -28.41
N ALA A 352 13.70 -56.31 -27.35
CA ALA A 352 14.69 -55.53 -26.63
C ALA A 352 15.94 -55.41 -27.52
N GLU A 353 16.23 -54.20 -27.99
CA GLU A 353 17.48 -53.89 -28.65
C GLU A 353 18.60 -53.90 -27.58
N ASN A 354 19.57 -54.79 -27.78
CA ASN A 354 20.62 -55.11 -26.81
C ASN A 354 21.48 -53.88 -26.47
N ALA A 355 21.64 -53.61 -25.17
CA ALA A 355 22.75 -52.83 -24.65
C ALA A 355 23.88 -53.79 -24.25
N GLU A 356 24.85 -53.99 -25.14
CA GLU A 356 26.21 -54.36 -24.76
C GLU A 356 27.16 -53.31 -25.36
N GLY A 357 27.94 -52.66 -24.50
CA GLY A 357 28.93 -51.67 -24.87
C GLY A 357 30.35 -52.26 -24.93
N MET A 358 31.23 -51.43 -25.51
CA MET A 358 32.71 -51.44 -25.50
C MET A 358 33.36 -52.33 -26.59
N ASP A 359 34.26 -51.84 -27.46
CA ASP A 359 35.38 -50.91 -27.26
C ASP A 359 35.63 -49.99 -28.48
N GLY A 360 36.26 -48.85 -28.23
CA GLY A 360 36.55 -47.83 -29.23
C GLY A 360 37.81 -48.03 -30.08
N MET A 361 37.85 -47.33 -31.21
CA MET A 361 39.06 -46.73 -31.79
C MET A 361 38.69 -45.48 -32.62
N GLY A 362 39.61 -44.50 -32.62
CA GLY A 362 39.53 -43.10 -33.10
C GLY A 362 38.93 -42.83 -34.49
N MET A 363 38.66 -41.57 -34.88
CA MET A 363 39.39 -40.33 -34.62
C MET A 363 38.48 -39.08 -34.81
N ASP A 364 38.88 -37.96 -34.21
CA ASP A 364 38.49 -36.56 -34.51
C ASP A 364 38.75 -36.15 -35.99
N PRO A 365 38.43 -34.92 -36.49
CA PRO A 365 37.55 -33.84 -35.99
C PRO A 365 36.59 -33.19 -37.07
N MET A 366 35.57 -32.48 -36.57
CA MET A 366 35.20 -31.07 -36.87
C MET A 366 35.08 -30.55 -38.34
N ALA A 367 33.81 -30.36 -38.76
CA ALA A 367 33.20 -29.18 -39.42
C ALA A 367 33.60 -28.77 -40.87
N PRO A 368 32.83 -27.89 -41.57
CA PRO A 368 31.47 -27.40 -41.30
C PRO A 368 30.50 -27.58 -42.49
N ALA A 369 29.21 -27.37 -42.19
CA ALA A 369 28.14 -27.11 -43.14
C ALA A 369 28.36 -25.78 -43.92
N PRO A 370 27.60 -25.57 -45.00
CA PRO A 370 27.02 -24.26 -45.26
C PRO A 370 25.48 -24.31 -45.25
N ALA A 371 24.94 -23.19 -44.81
CA ALA A 371 23.53 -22.90 -44.58
C ALA A 371 22.78 -22.45 -45.84
N ALA A 372 21.45 -22.41 -45.69
CA ALA A 372 20.53 -21.32 -46.07
C ALA A 372 19.45 -21.62 -47.14
N ALA A 373 18.20 -21.71 -46.65
CA ALA A 373 16.99 -20.97 -47.07
C ALA A 373 16.39 -21.17 -48.48
N PRO A 374 15.17 -20.67 -48.79
CA PRO A 374 13.97 -20.37 -48.00
C PRO A 374 12.67 -20.98 -48.60
N ALA A 375 11.53 -20.81 -47.92
CA ALA A 375 10.19 -21.04 -48.47
C ALA A 375 9.70 -19.86 -49.36
N PRO A 376 8.81 -20.12 -50.33
CA PRO A 376 7.82 -19.13 -50.79
C PRO A 376 6.38 -19.64 -50.55
N ALA A 377 5.57 -18.90 -49.80
CA ALA A 377 4.55 -17.96 -50.29
C ALA A 377 3.28 -18.64 -50.83
N ALA A 378 2.18 -18.50 -50.08
CA ALA A 378 0.82 -18.87 -50.47
C ALA A 378 -0.04 -17.61 -50.58
N ASP A 379 -0.81 -17.52 -51.66
CA ASP A 379 -2.18 -16.96 -51.81
C ASP A 379 -2.45 -16.63 -53.30
N PRO A 380 -3.70 -16.44 -53.80
CA PRO A 380 -5.01 -16.43 -53.11
C PRO A 380 -6.16 -17.16 -53.87
N MET A 381 -7.40 -16.99 -53.37
CA MET A 381 -8.73 -17.10 -54.04
C MET A 381 -9.47 -18.45 -53.92
N MET A 382 -10.78 -18.55 -53.72
CA MET A 382 -11.92 -17.65 -53.43
C MET A 382 -13.18 -18.55 -53.26
N MET A 383 -14.20 -18.02 -52.57
CA MET A 383 -15.65 -18.31 -52.69
C MET A 383 -16.30 -19.54 -52.00
N ASP A 384 -17.06 -19.20 -50.95
CA ASP A 384 -18.41 -19.68 -50.57
C ASP A 384 -19.42 -19.58 -51.77
N PRO A 385 -20.67 -20.15 -51.82
CA PRO A 385 -21.56 -20.48 -50.69
C PRO A 385 -22.60 -21.66 -50.87
N LEU A 386 -23.35 -21.95 -49.77
CA LEU A 386 -24.77 -22.38 -49.70
C LEU A 386 -25.32 -23.60 -50.50
N MET A 387 -25.79 -24.65 -49.80
CA MET A 387 -27.21 -25.12 -49.81
C MET A 387 -27.42 -26.56 -49.26
N ASN A 388 -28.35 -26.64 -48.32
CA ASN A 388 -29.30 -27.74 -48.04
C ASN A 388 -30.70 -27.14 -48.40
N PRO A 389 -31.83 -27.84 -48.70
CA PRO A 389 -32.17 -29.28 -48.66
C PRO A 389 -33.04 -29.82 -49.84
N ASN A 390 -33.35 -31.12 -49.77
CA ASN A 390 -34.53 -31.86 -50.29
C ASN A 390 -34.58 -32.35 -51.76
N ASN A 391 -34.47 -33.68 -51.94
CA ASN A 391 -35.53 -34.53 -52.54
C ASN A 391 -35.19 -36.03 -52.30
N ARG A 392 -35.82 -36.72 -51.34
CA ARG A 392 -36.91 -37.72 -51.54
C ARG A 392 -36.93 -38.45 -52.89
N ARG A 393 -36.79 -39.79 -52.88
CA ARG A 393 -37.88 -40.76 -53.09
C ARG A 393 -37.44 -42.23 -53.04
N ASN A 394 -38.39 -43.05 -52.62
CA ASN A 394 -38.48 -44.50 -52.44
C ASN A 394 -38.03 -45.37 -53.64
N ASN A 395 -37.55 -46.58 -53.34
CA ASN A 395 -38.18 -47.90 -53.59
C ASN A 395 -37.19 -48.99 -53.15
N SER A 396 -37.54 -49.88 -52.21
CA SER A 396 -38.35 -51.12 -52.32
C SER A 396 -37.57 -52.29 -52.91
N ASP A 397 -37.71 -53.42 -52.23
CA ASP A 397 -37.23 -54.77 -52.48
C ASP A 397 -37.47 -55.25 -53.92
N ASP A 398 -36.66 -56.21 -54.38
CA ASP A 398 -37.09 -57.47 -55.02
C ASP A 398 -35.90 -58.23 -55.65
N ASP A 399 -35.81 -59.51 -55.27
CA ASP A 399 -35.54 -60.72 -56.09
C ASP A 399 -34.16 -60.90 -56.76
N GLU A 400 -33.40 -61.90 -56.30
CA GLU A 400 -33.28 -63.26 -56.88
C GLU A 400 -32.43 -63.29 -58.15
N ASP A 401 -31.27 -63.97 -58.12
CA ASP A 401 -31.01 -65.18 -58.92
C ASP A 401 -29.52 -65.55 -59.07
N PHE A 402 -29.24 -66.81 -58.66
CA PHE A 402 -28.49 -67.88 -59.37
C PHE A 402 -26.99 -67.68 -59.70
N GLU A 403 -26.14 -68.51 -59.08
CA GLU A 403 -25.45 -69.71 -59.66
C GLU A 403 -24.17 -69.31 -60.45
N ASP A 404 -23.03 -70.00 -60.43
CA ASP A 404 -22.51 -71.15 -59.72
C ASP A 404 -20.99 -71.19 -59.99
N GLU A 405 -20.26 -71.80 -59.06
CA GLU A 405 -19.13 -72.73 -59.24
C GLU A 405 -17.84 -72.38 -60.02
N GLU A 406 -16.84 -73.20 -59.67
CA GLU A 406 -15.49 -73.41 -60.24
C GLU A 406 -14.36 -72.53 -59.70
N ASP A 407 -13.24 -73.05 -59.20
CA ASP A 407 -12.86 -74.43 -58.87
C ASP A 407 -11.60 -74.38 -57.98
N TYR A 408 -11.40 -75.46 -57.23
CA TYR A 408 -10.32 -75.64 -56.27
C TYR A 408 -9.01 -76.09 -56.93
N GLU A 409 -7.88 -75.48 -56.56
CA GLU A 409 -6.58 -76.16 -56.57
C GLU A 409 -6.06 -76.26 -55.13
N GLU A 410 -5.87 -77.51 -54.69
CA GLU A 410 -5.24 -77.91 -53.44
C GLU A 410 -3.74 -77.60 -53.49
N GLU A 411 -3.24 -76.82 -52.53
CA GLU A 411 -1.81 -76.77 -52.21
C GLU A 411 -1.63 -77.00 -50.70
N GLU A 412 -1.11 -78.19 -50.40
CA GLU A 412 -0.38 -78.64 -49.22
C GLU A 412 -0.83 -78.18 -47.81
N ALA A 413 -1.29 -79.17 -47.04
CA ALA A 413 -1.51 -79.08 -45.60
C ALA A 413 -0.21 -78.74 -44.86
N GLU A 414 -0.05 -77.48 -44.47
CA GLU A 414 0.79 -77.13 -43.33
C GLU A 414 0.19 -77.73 -42.05
N PRO A 415 1.02 -78.27 -41.13
CA PRO A 415 0.52 -78.95 -39.96
C PRO A 415 -0.25 -77.96 -39.09
N LYS A 416 -1.42 -78.36 -38.58
CA LYS A 416 -2.11 -77.63 -37.50
C LYS A 416 -1.11 -77.40 -36.38
N GLU A 417 -0.58 -76.19 -36.25
CA GLU A 417 0.22 -75.80 -35.09
C GLU A 417 -0.64 -76.04 -33.86
N ASP A 418 -0.10 -76.82 -32.91
CA ASP A 418 -0.74 -77.09 -31.64
C ASP A 418 -1.04 -75.75 -30.93
N VAL A 419 -2.29 -75.28 -31.00
CA VAL A 419 -2.83 -74.09 -30.31
C VAL A 419 -2.61 -74.13 -28.77
N ASN A 420 -2.05 -75.23 -28.27
CA ASN A 420 -1.77 -75.51 -26.88
C ASN A 420 -0.33 -75.21 -26.41
N LYS A 421 0.60 -74.81 -27.28
CA LYS A 421 2.01 -74.57 -26.88
C LYS A 421 2.29 -73.18 -26.28
N ASP A 422 1.40 -72.20 -26.46
CA ASP A 422 1.67 -70.79 -26.10
C ASP A 422 1.09 -70.34 -24.74
N TYR A 423 0.37 -71.23 -24.04
CA TYR A 423 -0.27 -70.91 -22.76
C TYR A 423 0.28 -71.78 -21.63
N PRO A 424 0.38 -71.26 -20.40
CA PRO A 424 0.84 -72.05 -19.26
C PRO A 424 -0.03 -73.28 -19.04
N VAL A 425 0.61 -74.41 -18.73
CA VAL A 425 -0.04 -75.67 -18.38
C VAL A 425 -0.19 -75.74 -16.87
N ILE A 426 -1.35 -76.18 -16.40
CA ILE A 426 -1.76 -76.12 -15.01
C ILE A 426 -1.94 -77.54 -14.47
N ASN A 427 -1.33 -77.79 -13.31
CA ASN A 427 -1.50 -79.02 -12.54
C ASN A 427 -1.99 -78.67 -11.14
N MET A 428 -3.27 -78.91 -10.87
CA MET A 428 -3.84 -78.69 -9.55
C MET A 428 -5.04 -79.60 -9.30
N MET A 429 -5.18 -80.03 -8.05
CA MET A 429 -6.34 -80.76 -7.55
C MET A 429 -6.82 -80.05 -6.28
N LEU A 430 -8.03 -79.49 -6.34
CA LEU A 430 -8.65 -78.79 -5.22
C LEU A 430 -10.01 -79.41 -4.90
N GLN A 431 -10.35 -79.50 -3.62
CA GLN A 431 -11.64 -79.99 -3.16
C GLN A 431 -12.33 -78.96 -2.27
N ASN A 432 -13.62 -78.74 -2.52
CA ASN A 432 -14.51 -77.88 -1.74
C ASN A 432 -13.96 -76.46 -1.52
N LYS A 433 -13.54 -75.80 -2.61
CA LYS A 433 -12.93 -74.47 -2.60
C LYS A 433 -13.86 -73.43 -3.23
N SER A 434 -13.77 -72.19 -2.74
CA SER A 434 -14.46 -71.06 -3.35
C SER A 434 -13.84 -70.72 -4.72
N LEU A 435 -14.64 -70.20 -5.64
CA LEU A 435 -14.17 -69.79 -6.97
C LEU A 435 -13.04 -68.75 -6.87
N LEU A 436 -13.08 -67.86 -5.87
CA LEU A 436 -11.99 -66.92 -5.58
C LEU A 436 -10.67 -67.62 -5.22
N GLU A 437 -10.71 -68.61 -4.32
CA GLU A 437 -9.51 -69.38 -3.93
C GLU A 437 -8.96 -70.23 -5.08
N ILE A 438 -9.86 -70.72 -5.95
CA ILE A 438 -9.48 -71.46 -7.16
C ILE A 438 -8.78 -70.52 -8.15
N ILE A 439 -9.31 -69.32 -8.41
CA ILE A 439 -8.69 -68.32 -9.30
C ILE A 439 -7.34 -67.85 -8.76
N ASP A 440 -7.21 -67.65 -7.45
CA ASP A 440 -5.94 -67.26 -6.83
C ASP A 440 -4.89 -68.39 -6.96
N SER A 441 -5.28 -69.63 -6.69
CA SER A 441 -4.43 -70.81 -6.89
C SER A 441 -4.06 -71.04 -8.37
N LEU A 442 -4.98 -70.72 -9.28
CA LEU A 442 -4.77 -70.76 -10.74
C LEU A 442 -3.73 -69.71 -11.16
N ALA A 443 -3.87 -68.47 -10.68
CA ALA A 443 -2.98 -67.37 -11.01
C ALA A 443 -1.53 -67.62 -10.52
N GLN A 444 -1.38 -68.29 -9.38
CA GLN A 444 -0.09 -68.67 -8.80
C GLN A 444 0.56 -69.87 -9.50
N SER A 445 -0.23 -70.83 -9.97
CA SER A 445 0.26 -72.06 -10.62
C SER A 445 0.51 -71.89 -12.12
N ALA A 446 -0.17 -70.96 -12.79
CA ALA A 446 -0.01 -70.66 -14.21
C ALA A 446 1.27 -69.87 -14.52
N LYS A 447 2.42 -70.54 -14.45
CA LYS A 447 3.74 -69.97 -14.81
C LYS A 447 4.15 -70.38 -16.23
N HIS A 448 4.74 -69.46 -16.97
CA HIS A 448 5.28 -69.70 -18.32
C HIS A 448 6.61 -68.95 -18.48
N ASP A 449 7.68 -69.65 -18.84
CA ASP A 449 9.05 -69.12 -18.84
C ASP A 449 9.22 -67.85 -19.69
N MET A 450 8.48 -67.74 -20.79
CA MET A 450 8.62 -66.63 -21.74
C MET A 450 7.61 -65.49 -21.57
N TYR A 451 6.42 -65.76 -21.03
CA TYR A 451 5.28 -64.82 -21.10
C TYR A 451 4.62 -64.54 -19.74
N ALA A 452 4.85 -65.39 -18.72
CA ALA A 452 4.39 -65.18 -17.35
C ALA A 452 5.32 -65.87 -16.34
N PRO A 453 6.62 -65.49 -16.27
CA PRO A 453 7.61 -66.18 -15.43
C PRO A 453 7.25 -66.09 -13.93
N ASP A 454 6.67 -64.97 -13.51
CA ASP A 454 6.26 -64.71 -12.12
C ASP A 454 4.81 -65.15 -11.82
N GLY A 455 4.15 -65.81 -12.76
CA GLY A 455 2.72 -66.14 -12.74
C GLY A 455 1.82 -64.98 -13.16
N LEU A 456 0.51 -65.17 -12.99
CA LEU A 456 -0.51 -64.19 -13.35
C LEU A 456 -0.93 -63.35 -12.13
N LYS A 457 -1.48 -62.17 -12.40
CA LYS A 457 -2.29 -61.39 -11.47
C LYS A 457 -3.72 -61.33 -11.99
N PHE A 458 -4.69 -61.12 -11.10
CA PHE A 458 -6.07 -60.89 -11.49
C PHE A 458 -6.61 -59.58 -10.92
N LYS A 459 -7.43 -58.88 -11.70
CA LYS A 459 -8.20 -57.70 -11.30
C LYS A 459 -9.68 -58.05 -11.38
N ILE A 460 -10.42 -57.77 -10.31
CA ILE A 460 -11.88 -57.94 -10.28
C ILE A 460 -12.48 -56.62 -10.76
N GLU A 461 -13.13 -56.66 -11.92
CA GLU A 461 -13.88 -55.55 -12.48
C GLU A 461 -15.37 -55.72 -12.16
N LYS A 462 -16.19 -54.76 -12.59
CA LYS A 462 -17.63 -54.72 -12.26
C LYS A 462 -18.37 -56.03 -12.57
N ASN A 463 -18.08 -56.65 -13.71
CA ASN A 463 -18.80 -57.84 -14.20
C ASN A 463 -17.87 -59.01 -14.60
N ALA A 464 -16.56 -58.89 -14.40
CA ALA A 464 -15.61 -59.90 -14.85
C ALA A 464 -14.35 -59.93 -14.00
N VAL A 465 -13.64 -61.06 -14.07
CA VAL A 465 -12.29 -61.21 -13.52
C VAL A 465 -11.31 -61.22 -14.68
N VAL A 466 -10.39 -60.27 -14.72
CA VAL A 466 -9.36 -60.17 -15.77
C VAL A 466 -8.04 -60.70 -15.22
N LEU A 467 -7.49 -61.74 -15.85
CA LEU A 467 -6.17 -62.31 -15.58
C LEU A 467 -5.15 -61.71 -16.55
N ALA A 468 -4.00 -61.26 -16.06
CA ALA A 468 -2.90 -60.78 -16.90
C ALA A 468 -1.54 -61.15 -16.31
N PRO A 469 -0.47 -61.23 -17.10
CA PRO A 469 0.89 -61.34 -16.58
C PRO A 469 1.21 -60.20 -15.60
N LYS A 470 1.99 -60.49 -14.55
CA LYS A 470 2.28 -59.50 -13.49
C LYS A 470 2.91 -58.21 -14.00
N HIS A 471 3.67 -58.25 -15.10
CA HIS A 471 4.38 -57.12 -15.71
C HIS A 471 3.50 -56.20 -16.59
N VAL A 472 2.26 -56.58 -16.91
CA VAL A 472 1.35 -55.74 -17.71
C VAL A 472 0.55 -54.82 -16.77
N SER A 473 0.60 -53.50 -16.97
CA SER A 473 -0.25 -52.56 -16.21
C SER A 473 -1.72 -52.72 -16.64
N LEU A 474 -2.64 -52.74 -15.67
CA LEU A 474 -4.09 -52.91 -15.89
C LEU A 474 -4.85 -51.59 -15.62
N ASP A 475 -4.15 -50.46 -15.58
CA ASP A 475 -4.72 -49.14 -15.28
C ASP A 475 -4.67 -48.22 -16.52
N ASP A 476 -5.73 -47.45 -16.73
CA ASP A 476 -5.90 -46.57 -17.90
C ASP A 476 -4.89 -45.40 -17.87
N MET A 477 -4.20 -45.15 -18.99
CA MET A 477 -3.30 -43.99 -19.16
C MET A 477 -4.09 -42.76 -19.61
N GLU A 478 -3.82 -41.62 -18.99
CA GLU A 478 -4.45 -40.33 -19.27
C GLU A 478 -3.43 -39.31 -19.80
N LEU A 479 -3.88 -38.41 -20.69
CA LEU A 479 -3.08 -37.27 -21.17
C LEU A 479 -3.48 -36.01 -20.38
N LYS A 480 -2.50 -35.34 -19.77
CA LYS A 480 -2.72 -34.08 -19.05
C LYS A 480 -1.65 -33.05 -19.42
N VAL A 481 -2.08 -31.79 -19.51
CA VAL A 481 -1.22 -30.65 -19.83
C VAL A 481 -1.03 -29.82 -18.56
N PHE A 482 0.22 -29.55 -18.22
CA PHE A 482 0.62 -28.75 -17.07
C PHE A 482 1.28 -27.45 -17.53
N MET A 483 1.10 -26.36 -16.78
CA MET A 483 1.86 -25.14 -16.99
C MET A 483 3.32 -25.37 -16.54
N PHE A 484 4.28 -25.06 -17.40
CA PHE A 484 5.70 -25.34 -17.21
C PHE A 484 6.57 -24.29 -17.92
N ASP A 485 7.36 -23.52 -17.18
CA ASP A 485 8.18 -22.42 -17.72
C ASP A 485 9.67 -22.81 -17.85
N ASP A 486 10.45 -22.07 -18.64
CA ASP A 486 11.90 -22.33 -18.84
C ASP A 486 12.67 -22.36 -17.52
N SER A 487 12.32 -21.50 -16.56
CA SER A 487 12.94 -21.49 -15.23
C SER A 487 12.67 -22.78 -14.43
N MET A 488 11.61 -23.52 -14.77
CA MET A 488 11.30 -24.82 -14.15
C MET A 488 12.12 -25.95 -14.78
N VAL A 489 12.52 -25.82 -16.06
CA VAL A 489 13.49 -26.72 -16.71
C VAL A 489 14.84 -26.62 -16.01
N ASP A 490 15.32 -25.39 -15.78
CA ASP A 490 16.56 -25.11 -15.06
C ASP A 490 16.51 -25.65 -13.61
N ALA A 491 15.36 -25.51 -12.93
CA ALA A 491 15.15 -26.01 -11.58
C ALA A 491 15.04 -27.55 -11.48
N LEU A 492 14.74 -28.23 -12.59
CA LEU A 492 14.87 -29.69 -12.71
C LEU A 492 16.31 -30.12 -13.03
N GLY A 493 17.16 -29.20 -13.51
CA GLY A 493 18.56 -29.47 -13.86
C GLY A 493 18.71 -30.42 -15.05
N CYS A 494 17.76 -30.40 -15.99
CA CYS A 494 17.69 -31.30 -17.12
C CYS A 494 17.53 -30.53 -18.44
N ALA A 495 17.90 -31.13 -19.58
CA ALA A 495 17.56 -30.56 -20.89
C ALA A 495 16.04 -30.64 -21.14
N PRO A 496 15.46 -29.78 -22.01
CA PRO A 496 14.05 -29.85 -22.41
C PRO A 496 13.72 -31.06 -23.32
N ASP A 497 14.52 -32.12 -23.26
CA ASP A 497 14.35 -33.35 -24.02
C ASP A 497 13.47 -34.36 -23.26
N PRO A 498 12.66 -35.19 -23.95
CA PRO A 498 11.71 -36.11 -23.33
C PRO A 498 12.32 -37.05 -22.26
N ASP A 499 13.51 -37.57 -22.51
CA ASP A 499 14.16 -38.54 -21.61
C ASP A 499 14.78 -37.88 -20.38
N ASP A 500 15.33 -36.68 -20.55
CA ASP A 500 15.89 -35.86 -19.48
C ASP A 500 14.78 -35.30 -18.57
N LEU A 501 13.66 -34.87 -19.14
CA LEU A 501 12.46 -34.48 -18.41
C LEU A 501 11.89 -35.65 -17.60
N LYS A 502 11.83 -36.86 -18.17
CA LYS A 502 11.44 -38.07 -17.45
C LYS A 502 12.37 -38.33 -16.27
N ARG A 503 13.69 -38.26 -16.48
CA ARG A 503 14.68 -38.46 -15.42
C ARG A 503 14.56 -37.41 -14.32
N GLY A 504 14.45 -36.13 -14.67
CA GLY A 504 14.30 -35.03 -13.73
C GLY A 504 13.01 -35.13 -12.90
N LEU A 505 11.90 -35.52 -13.53
CA LEU A 505 10.64 -35.76 -12.85
C LEU A 505 10.67 -37.02 -11.99
N SER A 506 11.29 -38.12 -12.42
CA SER A 506 11.40 -39.35 -11.62
C SER A 506 12.21 -39.17 -10.35
N LEU A 507 13.25 -38.33 -10.39
CA LEU A 507 14.07 -38.00 -9.22
C LEU A 507 13.29 -37.19 -8.17
N ARG A 508 12.21 -36.51 -8.56
CA ARG A 508 11.32 -35.79 -7.64
C ARG A 508 10.07 -36.64 -7.35
N ASN A 509 9.73 -36.81 -6.07
CA ASN A 509 8.50 -37.50 -5.63
C ASN A 509 8.31 -38.95 -6.11
N ASN A 510 9.37 -39.64 -6.56
CA ASN A 510 9.35 -41.05 -6.97
C ASN A 510 8.28 -41.33 -8.05
N ILE A 511 8.26 -40.50 -9.09
CA ILE A 511 7.33 -40.61 -10.21
C ILE A 511 7.80 -41.70 -11.17
N GLU A 512 6.95 -42.71 -11.38
CA GLU A 512 7.22 -43.82 -12.30
C GLU A 512 6.69 -43.52 -13.71
N PHE A 513 7.43 -43.98 -14.73
CA PHE A 513 7.05 -43.87 -16.14
C PHE A 513 6.91 -45.28 -16.73
N PRO A 514 5.72 -45.90 -16.66
CA PRO A 514 5.49 -47.24 -17.20
C PRO A 514 5.57 -47.25 -18.73
N VAL A 515 5.70 -48.45 -19.31
CA VAL A 515 5.79 -48.66 -20.75
C VAL A 515 4.56 -48.06 -21.44
N GLY A 516 4.79 -47.13 -22.37
CA GLY A 516 3.74 -46.36 -23.06
C GLY A 516 3.58 -44.90 -22.60
N SER A 517 4.25 -44.50 -21.52
CA SER A 517 4.24 -43.10 -21.05
C SER A 517 5.09 -42.15 -21.90
N LYS A 518 4.61 -40.91 -22.08
CA LYS A 518 5.26 -39.86 -22.87
C LYS A 518 5.27 -38.54 -22.12
N VAL A 519 6.34 -37.77 -22.29
CA VAL A 519 6.50 -36.42 -21.74
C VAL A 519 7.05 -35.54 -22.85
N MET A 520 6.45 -34.36 -23.04
CA MET A 520 6.94 -33.36 -24.00
C MET A 520 6.82 -31.97 -23.41
N TYR A 521 7.82 -31.12 -23.67
CA TYR A 521 7.80 -29.72 -23.31
C TYR A 521 7.58 -28.85 -24.55
N ASP A 522 6.60 -27.95 -24.50
CA ASP A 522 6.41 -26.89 -25.49
C ASP A 522 6.81 -25.54 -24.90
N ALA A 523 7.96 -25.03 -25.34
CA ALA A 523 8.51 -23.74 -24.91
C ALA A 523 7.68 -22.53 -25.39
N LYS A 524 6.95 -22.65 -26.51
CA LYS A 524 6.12 -21.55 -27.02
C LYS A 524 4.87 -21.36 -26.16
N PHE A 525 4.26 -22.47 -25.74
CA PHE A 525 3.05 -22.46 -24.92
C PHE A 525 3.32 -22.61 -23.42
N ARG A 526 4.59 -22.75 -23.01
CA ARG A 526 5.01 -22.93 -21.62
C ARG A 526 4.21 -24.05 -20.96
N SER A 527 4.16 -25.19 -21.64
CA SER A 527 3.31 -26.31 -21.24
C SER A 527 4.06 -27.63 -21.32
N LEU A 528 3.94 -28.44 -20.26
CA LEU A 528 4.40 -29.81 -20.20
C LEU A 528 3.22 -30.75 -20.47
N ILE A 529 3.30 -31.52 -21.54
CA ILE A 529 2.29 -32.48 -21.97
C ILE A 529 2.75 -33.87 -21.50
N VAL A 530 1.96 -34.51 -20.64
CA VAL A 530 2.31 -35.81 -20.04
C VAL A 530 1.20 -36.83 -20.27
N LEU A 531 1.59 -38.00 -20.78
CA LEU A 531 0.78 -39.21 -20.86
C LEU A 531 1.29 -40.20 -19.81
N ASN A 532 0.50 -40.47 -18.76
CA ASN A 532 0.85 -41.40 -17.69
C ASN A 532 -0.42 -41.90 -16.96
N THR A 533 -0.29 -42.80 -15.98
CA THR A 533 -1.39 -43.21 -15.11
C THR A 533 -1.91 -42.03 -14.29
N GLN A 534 -3.20 -42.06 -13.94
CA GLN A 534 -3.85 -40.98 -13.18
C GLN A 534 -3.15 -40.67 -11.84
N GLU A 535 -2.63 -41.70 -11.15
CA GLU A 535 -1.88 -41.53 -9.90
C GLU A 535 -0.56 -40.77 -10.12
N ASN A 536 0.19 -41.10 -11.18
CA ASN A 536 1.46 -40.43 -11.48
C ASN A 536 1.24 -39.00 -11.98
N LEU A 537 0.15 -38.73 -12.70
CA LEU A 537 -0.22 -37.37 -13.09
C LEU A 537 -0.51 -36.46 -11.88
N GLN A 538 -1.11 -37.00 -10.81
CA GLN A 538 -1.29 -36.24 -9.56
C GLN A 538 0.05 -35.95 -8.87
N LYS A 539 0.95 -36.94 -8.80
CA LYS A 539 2.31 -36.74 -8.24
C LYS A 539 3.13 -35.70 -9.01
N ILE A 540 3.00 -35.68 -10.34
CA ILE A 540 3.61 -34.67 -11.21
C ILE A 540 3.03 -33.29 -10.88
N GLU A 541 1.72 -33.16 -10.74
CA GLU A 541 1.08 -31.89 -10.37
C GLU A 541 1.62 -31.34 -9.04
N ASP A 542 1.73 -32.18 -8.02
CA ASP A 542 2.28 -31.81 -6.72
C ASP A 542 3.76 -31.41 -6.82
N ALA A 543 4.57 -32.15 -7.60
CA ALA A 543 5.98 -31.84 -7.81
C ALA A 543 6.17 -30.49 -8.53
N LEU A 544 5.34 -30.19 -9.52
CA LEU A 544 5.36 -28.91 -10.24
C LEU A 544 4.91 -27.75 -9.35
N LEU A 545 3.92 -27.96 -8.49
CA LEU A 545 3.49 -26.97 -7.49
C LEU A 545 4.61 -26.64 -6.50
N ASP A 546 5.36 -27.63 -6.04
CA ASP A 546 6.48 -27.42 -5.13
C ASP A 546 7.68 -26.72 -5.80
N LEU A 547 7.96 -27.04 -7.07
CA LEU A 547 8.94 -26.31 -7.88
C LEU A 547 8.58 -24.83 -8.02
N ARG A 548 7.31 -24.54 -8.32
CA ARG A 548 6.83 -23.16 -8.45
C ARG A 548 6.92 -22.38 -7.12
N LYS A 549 6.76 -23.04 -5.98
CA LYS A 549 6.98 -22.43 -4.65
C LYS A 549 8.46 -22.12 -4.39
N GLN A 550 9.37 -22.93 -4.92
CA GLN A 550 10.82 -22.77 -4.72
C GLN A 550 11.40 -21.63 -5.57
N HIS A 551 10.89 -21.41 -6.78
CA HIS A 551 11.35 -20.36 -7.70
C HIS A 551 10.19 -19.44 -8.14
N PRO A 552 9.64 -18.60 -7.24
CA PRO A 552 8.63 -17.63 -7.65
C PRO A 552 9.25 -16.63 -8.62
N GLU A 553 8.52 -16.30 -9.68
CA GLU A 553 8.92 -15.20 -10.58
C GLU A 553 9.08 -13.91 -9.75
N PRO A 554 10.22 -13.22 -9.83
CA PRO A 554 10.45 -12.01 -9.05
C PRO A 554 9.57 -10.87 -9.59
N MET A 555 8.75 -10.30 -8.72
CA MET A 555 8.10 -9.01 -9.00
C MET A 555 9.08 -7.90 -8.66
N VAL A 556 9.12 -6.86 -9.49
CA VAL A 556 9.96 -5.68 -9.25
C VAL A 556 9.08 -4.49 -8.90
N GLN A 557 9.31 -3.98 -7.70
CA GLN A 557 8.76 -2.72 -7.26
C GLN A 557 9.73 -1.61 -7.61
N VAL A 558 9.29 -0.62 -8.39
CA VAL A 558 10.09 0.56 -8.74
C VAL A 558 9.46 1.78 -8.10
N GLN A 559 10.27 2.56 -7.38
CA GLN A 559 9.91 3.84 -6.81
C GLN A 559 10.82 4.91 -7.39
N VAL A 560 10.24 5.97 -7.91
CA VAL A 560 10.99 7.12 -8.44
C VAL A 560 10.65 8.32 -7.59
N LYS A 561 11.64 9.17 -7.27
CA LYS A 561 11.44 10.43 -6.55
C LYS A 561 11.98 11.58 -7.39
N PHE A 562 11.11 12.51 -7.70
CA PHE A 562 11.43 13.79 -8.30
C PHE A 562 11.52 14.82 -7.19
N VAL A 563 12.68 15.43 -7.02
CA VAL A 563 12.92 16.52 -6.06
C VAL A 563 13.29 17.75 -6.86
N GLU A 564 12.41 18.75 -6.88
CA GLU A 564 12.66 20.05 -7.51
C GLU A 564 12.78 21.12 -6.43
N ILE A 565 13.96 21.74 -6.34
CA ILE A 565 14.25 22.84 -5.44
C ILE A 565 14.35 24.11 -6.28
N GLU A 566 13.42 25.04 -6.07
CA GLU A 566 13.43 26.36 -6.69
C GLU A 566 13.72 27.41 -5.63
N GLN A 567 14.77 28.20 -5.84
CA GLN A 567 15.13 29.32 -4.98
C GLN A 567 15.11 30.60 -5.81
N SER A 568 14.41 31.63 -5.33
CA SER A 568 14.37 32.95 -5.95
C SER A 568 14.78 34.01 -4.93
N ASP A 569 15.83 34.76 -5.23
CA ASP A 569 16.29 35.92 -4.49
C ASP A 569 16.07 37.16 -5.37
N LEU A 570 15.17 38.04 -4.94
CA LEU A 570 14.86 39.30 -5.62
C LEU A 570 15.24 40.45 -4.70
N LYS A 571 16.14 41.30 -5.19
CA LYS A 571 16.56 42.54 -4.52
C LYS A 571 16.42 43.70 -5.48
N GLU A 572 15.65 44.70 -5.07
CA GLU A 572 15.52 45.93 -5.83
C GLU A 572 15.52 47.14 -4.91
N LEU A 573 16.24 48.18 -5.31
CA LEU A 573 16.16 49.51 -4.76
C LEU A 573 16.23 50.52 -5.91
N GLY A 574 15.14 51.24 -6.12
CA GLY A 574 15.00 52.22 -7.19
C GLY A 574 14.33 53.50 -6.73
N PHE A 575 14.71 54.61 -7.35
CA PHE A 575 14.16 55.94 -7.11
C PHE A 575 13.64 56.51 -8.41
N ILE A 576 12.33 56.61 -8.54
CA ILE A 576 11.66 57.17 -9.71
C ILE A 576 11.25 58.60 -9.36
N GLN A 577 11.68 59.56 -10.19
CA GLN A 577 11.40 60.98 -9.97
C GLN A 577 10.67 61.56 -11.17
N SER A 578 9.58 62.28 -10.93
CA SER A 578 8.92 63.09 -11.95
C SER A 578 8.57 64.49 -11.44
N LEU A 579 8.67 65.46 -12.35
CA LEU A 579 8.15 66.80 -12.17
C LEU A 579 7.00 66.99 -13.17
N ASP A 580 5.79 67.05 -12.64
CA ASP A 580 4.56 67.17 -13.40
C ASP A 580 4.06 68.62 -13.33
N ARG A 581 3.61 69.17 -14.46
CA ARG A 581 2.94 70.46 -14.52
C ARG A 581 1.45 70.23 -14.80
N SER A 582 0.62 70.39 -13.78
CA SER A 582 -0.83 70.49 -13.89
C SER A 582 -1.22 71.80 -14.58
N GLY A 583 -2.28 71.79 -15.38
CA GLY A 583 -2.79 73.02 -15.99
C GLY A 583 -4.29 73.01 -16.27
N GLY A 584 -4.96 74.07 -15.82
CA GLY A 584 -6.40 74.31 -15.96
C GLY A 584 -7.20 73.80 -14.76
N ASP A 585 -8.45 74.27 -14.64
CA ASP A 585 -9.35 74.04 -13.50
C ASP A 585 -9.73 72.57 -13.25
N ASN A 586 -9.33 71.64 -14.15
CA ASN A 586 -9.65 70.21 -14.10
C ASN A 586 -8.47 69.32 -13.64
N GLY A 587 -7.32 69.89 -13.27
CA GLY A 587 -6.19 69.12 -12.72
C GLY A 587 -5.36 68.29 -13.72
N ALA A 588 -5.67 68.36 -15.02
CA ALA A 588 -4.97 67.59 -16.05
C ALA A 588 -3.47 67.95 -16.18
N THR A 589 -2.60 66.94 -16.27
CA THR A 589 -1.14 67.11 -16.47
C THR A 589 -0.84 67.60 -17.89
N ARG A 590 -0.30 68.82 -18.03
CA ARG A 590 0.10 69.44 -19.31
C ARG A 590 1.54 69.17 -19.71
N GLY A 591 2.37 68.66 -18.81
CA GLY A 591 3.75 68.27 -19.10
C GLY A 591 4.34 67.46 -17.95
N ARG A 592 5.14 66.45 -18.28
CA ARG A 592 5.85 65.59 -17.32
C ARG A 592 7.31 65.54 -17.70
N LEU A 593 8.19 65.93 -16.79
CA LEU A 593 9.62 65.68 -16.86
C LEU A 593 9.91 64.51 -15.94
N GLN A 594 10.07 63.32 -16.51
CA GLN A 594 10.49 62.14 -15.78
C GLN A 594 11.99 61.99 -15.92
N PHE A 595 12.71 61.97 -14.79
CA PHE A 595 14.17 61.93 -14.78
C PHE A 595 14.70 60.52 -15.10
N ASP A 596 13.85 59.51 -14.96
CA ASP A 596 14.17 58.11 -15.19
C ASP A 596 13.08 57.45 -16.02
N LYS A 597 13.41 56.90 -17.20
CA LYS A 597 12.42 56.20 -18.03
C LYS A 597 12.04 54.84 -17.46
N ASN A 598 12.88 54.22 -16.61
CA ASN A 598 12.70 52.89 -15.97
C ASN A 598 11.62 52.00 -16.61
N GLU A 599 11.81 51.65 -17.89
CA GLU A 599 10.95 50.66 -18.58
C GLU A 599 11.29 49.23 -18.11
N ASN A 600 12.38 49.05 -17.35
CA ASN A 600 12.94 47.76 -16.92
C ASN A 600 12.86 47.53 -15.40
N VAL A 601 11.76 47.92 -14.75
CA VAL A 601 11.48 47.51 -13.37
C VAL A 601 11.07 46.03 -13.37
N LEU A 602 11.87 45.15 -12.75
CA LEU A 602 11.63 43.69 -12.74
C LEU A 602 10.38 43.30 -11.91
N TYR A 603 9.88 44.18 -11.04
CA TYR A 603 8.72 43.90 -10.19
C TYR A 603 7.80 45.13 -10.03
N ASN A 604 6.76 45.23 -10.87
CA ASN A 604 5.75 46.29 -10.78
C ASN A 604 4.52 45.79 -10.00
N SER A 605 4.61 45.76 -8.67
CA SER A 605 3.47 45.43 -7.79
C SER A 605 3.20 46.60 -6.85
N GLY A 606 2.00 47.19 -6.96
CA GLY A 606 1.60 48.46 -6.35
C GLY A 606 1.56 48.55 -4.82
N ASN A 607 2.09 47.56 -4.09
CA ASN A 607 2.04 47.51 -2.62
C ASN A 607 3.39 47.80 -1.94
N ASN A 608 4.51 47.82 -2.67
CA ASN A 608 5.87 48.04 -2.12
C ASN A 608 6.49 49.38 -2.58
N THR A 609 5.64 50.31 -3.01
CA THR A 609 6.07 51.62 -3.49
C THR A 609 5.70 52.70 -2.48
N PHE A 610 6.69 53.50 -2.06
CA PHE A 610 6.45 54.69 -1.24
C PHE A 610 6.54 55.91 -2.13
N THR A 611 5.40 56.56 -2.37
CA THR A 611 5.35 57.78 -3.18
C THR A 611 5.22 59.00 -2.29
N PHE A 612 6.20 59.89 -2.39
CA PHE A 612 6.17 61.24 -1.83
C PHE A 612 5.82 62.22 -2.94
N SER A 613 4.71 62.93 -2.77
CA SER A 613 4.26 63.98 -3.69
C SER A 613 4.28 65.32 -2.98
N ARG A 614 4.88 66.34 -3.62
CA ARG A 614 4.89 67.71 -3.13
C ARG A 614 4.48 68.69 -4.24
N ASP A 615 3.43 69.44 -3.96
CA ASP A 615 3.07 70.63 -4.74
C ASP A 615 4.11 71.74 -4.48
N LEU A 616 4.73 72.22 -5.55
CA LEU A 616 5.72 73.29 -5.55
C LEU A 616 5.08 74.66 -5.87
N GLY A 617 3.76 74.70 -6.10
CA GLY A 617 3.01 75.89 -6.50
C GLY A 617 2.98 76.10 -8.01
N SER A 618 2.10 77.01 -8.46
CA SER A 618 1.93 77.37 -9.88
C SER A 618 1.63 76.18 -10.82
N GLY A 619 1.03 75.12 -10.27
CA GLY A 619 0.70 73.89 -10.99
C GLY A 619 1.85 72.89 -11.12
N TYR A 620 3.01 73.09 -10.48
CA TYR A 620 4.10 72.11 -10.50
C TYR A 620 4.02 71.14 -9.32
N ASN A 621 4.03 69.84 -9.60
CA ASN A 621 4.04 68.77 -8.61
C ASN A 621 5.31 67.94 -8.78
N TYR A 622 6.08 67.78 -7.71
CA TYR A 622 7.22 66.87 -7.68
C TYR A 622 6.82 65.56 -7.03
N ASN A 623 7.10 64.44 -7.71
CA ASN A 623 6.82 63.10 -7.26
C ASN A 623 8.13 62.31 -7.15
N LEU A 624 8.35 61.69 -6.00
CA LEU A 624 9.42 60.75 -5.73
C LEU A 624 8.78 59.42 -5.32
N THR A 625 8.97 58.39 -6.12
CA THR A 625 8.55 57.03 -5.80
C THR A 625 9.78 56.18 -5.48
N ILE A 626 9.77 55.57 -4.31
CA ILE A 626 10.80 54.63 -3.87
C ILE A 626 10.25 53.23 -4.05
N ASN A 627 10.95 52.43 -4.84
CA ASN A 627 10.71 51.00 -4.97
C ASN A 627 11.80 50.29 -4.17
N ALA A 628 11.41 49.54 -3.14
CA ALA A 628 12.35 48.76 -2.36
C ALA A 628 11.75 47.38 -2.07
N ILE A 629 12.41 46.33 -2.53
CA ILE A 629 12.02 44.95 -2.24
C ILE A 629 13.27 44.11 -1.97
N ASN A 630 13.17 43.26 -0.96
CA ASN A 630 14.15 42.23 -0.67
C ASN A 630 13.36 40.98 -0.29
N GLN A 631 13.23 40.07 -1.25
CA GLN A 631 12.40 38.89 -1.14
C GLN A 631 13.24 37.65 -1.42
N LEU A 632 13.17 36.70 -0.50
CA LEU A 632 13.71 35.37 -0.66
C LEU A 632 12.56 34.38 -0.65
N ASP A 633 12.38 33.66 -1.76
CA ASP A 633 11.41 32.58 -1.91
C ASP A 633 12.15 31.26 -2.12
N SER A 634 11.61 30.19 -1.53
CA SER A 634 12.14 28.84 -1.65
C SER A 634 10.98 27.87 -1.73
N LYS A 635 10.98 27.04 -2.77
CA LYS A 635 9.97 26.01 -3.00
C LYS A 635 10.67 24.67 -3.16
N ASP A 636 10.11 23.66 -2.53
CA ASP A 636 10.52 22.27 -2.68
C ASP A 636 9.31 21.48 -3.15
N VAL A 637 9.47 20.77 -4.26
CA VAL A 637 8.44 19.92 -4.86
C VAL A 637 8.96 18.49 -4.87
N LEU A 638 8.30 17.63 -4.09
CA LEU A 638 8.58 16.20 -4.06
C LEU A 638 7.42 15.43 -4.67
N SER A 639 7.71 14.61 -5.68
CA SER A 639 6.77 13.62 -6.22
C SER A 639 7.41 12.24 -6.17
N SER A 640 6.68 11.23 -5.66
CA SER A 640 7.24 9.88 -5.50
C SER A 640 6.34 8.76 -6.05
N PRO A 641 6.16 8.65 -7.37
CA PRO A 641 5.40 7.56 -7.96
C PRO A 641 6.04 6.20 -7.66
N LYS A 642 5.20 5.17 -7.55
CA LYS A 642 5.60 3.82 -7.20
C LYS A 642 4.75 2.81 -7.94
N VAL A 643 5.39 1.79 -8.50
CA VAL A 643 4.74 0.73 -9.27
C VAL A 643 5.31 -0.63 -8.90
N LEU A 644 4.50 -1.66 -9.07
CA LEU A 644 4.87 -3.06 -8.95
C LEU A 644 4.54 -3.74 -10.29
N THR A 645 5.51 -4.40 -10.89
CA THR A 645 5.34 -5.12 -12.16
C THR A 645 6.17 -6.41 -12.14
N ASP A 646 5.88 -7.34 -13.04
CA ASP A 646 6.70 -8.54 -13.20
C ASP A 646 8.03 -8.19 -13.88
N SER A 647 9.06 -8.98 -13.60
CA SER A 647 10.34 -8.85 -14.29
C SER A 647 10.16 -8.99 -15.82
N GLY A 648 10.66 -8.00 -16.57
CA GLY A 648 10.62 -7.91 -18.02
C GLY A 648 9.37 -7.24 -18.61
N LYS A 649 8.36 -6.91 -17.80
CA LYS A 649 7.13 -6.29 -18.30
C LYS A 649 7.18 -4.75 -18.26
N PRO A 650 6.97 -4.05 -19.39
CA PRO A 650 6.92 -2.60 -19.41
C PRO A 650 5.68 -2.09 -18.68
N VAL A 651 5.83 -0.98 -17.96
CA VAL A 651 4.74 -0.31 -17.25
C VAL A 651 4.83 1.20 -17.42
N SER A 652 3.68 1.84 -17.65
CA SER A 652 3.55 3.29 -17.76
C SER A 652 2.79 3.85 -16.55
N ILE A 653 3.34 4.90 -15.94
CA ILE A 653 2.74 5.62 -14.83
C ILE A 653 2.42 7.03 -15.31
N LYS A 654 1.15 7.43 -15.19
CA LYS A 654 0.69 8.79 -15.49
C LYS A 654 0.09 9.45 -14.26
N MET A 655 0.66 10.58 -13.86
CA MET A 655 0.13 11.48 -12.84
C MET A 655 0.00 12.87 -13.48
N THR A 656 -1.06 13.03 -14.27
CA THR A 656 -1.28 14.21 -15.11
C THR A 656 -2.65 14.83 -14.82
N SER A 657 -2.74 16.15 -15.02
CA SER A 657 -3.98 16.89 -15.15
C SER A 657 -4.23 17.21 -16.61
N GLU A 658 -5.43 16.91 -17.09
CA GLU A 658 -5.85 17.25 -18.45
C GLU A 658 -6.22 18.73 -18.50
N ARG A 659 -5.67 19.46 -19.47
CA ARG A 659 -6.05 20.83 -19.77
C ARG A 659 -6.25 21.00 -21.26
N TYR A 660 -7.24 21.81 -21.61
CA TYR A 660 -7.48 22.24 -22.97
C TYR A 660 -6.77 23.56 -23.16
N PHE A 661 -5.92 23.63 -24.18
CA PHE A 661 -5.24 24.85 -24.56
C PHE A 661 -5.62 25.23 -25.98
N GLU A 662 -5.73 26.52 -26.22
CA GLU A 662 -5.84 27.09 -27.56
C GLU A 662 -4.55 26.72 -28.32
N TRP A 663 -4.69 25.87 -29.32
CA TRP A 663 -3.57 25.38 -30.13
C TRP A 663 -3.49 26.12 -31.46
N ASP A 664 -4.65 26.33 -32.05
CA ASP A 664 -4.83 27.00 -33.33
C ASP A 664 -6.06 27.93 -33.30
N TYR A 665 -6.25 28.69 -34.37
CA TYR A 665 -7.36 29.62 -34.52
C TYR A 665 -7.75 29.77 -35.99
N GLU A 666 -9.03 30.00 -36.23
CA GLU A 666 -9.45 30.61 -37.49
C GLU A 666 -9.13 32.11 -37.42
N GLU A 667 -8.46 32.64 -38.45
CA GLU A 667 -8.17 34.07 -38.55
C GLU A 667 -9.47 34.88 -38.60
N GLY A 668 -9.49 36.03 -37.93
CA GLY A 668 -10.62 36.94 -38.03
C GLY A 668 -10.75 37.47 -39.45
N GLU A 669 -11.97 37.67 -39.93
CA GLU A 669 -12.24 38.12 -41.30
C GLU A 669 -13.14 39.35 -41.30
N PHE A 670 -12.87 40.27 -42.24
CA PHE A 670 -13.75 41.39 -42.53
C PHE A 670 -14.59 41.07 -43.77
N GLU A 671 -15.91 41.14 -43.61
CA GLU A 671 -16.84 41.09 -44.73
C GLU A 671 -17.35 42.51 -45.01
N ILE A 672 -17.15 42.97 -46.25
CA ILE A 672 -17.57 44.30 -46.70
C ILE A 672 -18.80 44.12 -47.59
N SER A 673 -19.90 44.76 -47.22
CA SER A 673 -21.10 44.84 -48.06
C SER A 673 -21.40 46.30 -48.40
N SER A 674 -21.72 46.57 -49.67
CA SER A 674 -22.09 47.91 -50.14
C SER A 674 -23.43 47.84 -50.86
N ASP A 675 -24.47 48.38 -50.24
CA ASP A 675 -25.82 48.50 -50.81
C ASP A 675 -26.28 49.97 -50.77
N GLU A 676 -26.84 50.45 -51.89
CA GLU A 676 -27.38 51.82 -52.05
C GLU A 676 -26.47 52.97 -51.55
N GLY A 677 -25.14 52.83 -51.68
CA GLY A 677 -24.18 53.86 -51.27
C GLY A 677 -23.89 53.91 -49.77
N VAL A 678 -24.34 52.92 -49.00
CA VAL A 678 -23.97 52.71 -47.59
C VAL A 678 -23.04 51.49 -47.51
N THR A 679 -21.80 51.72 -47.11
CA THR A 679 -20.81 50.65 -46.86
C THR A 679 -20.94 50.15 -45.43
N THR A 680 -21.20 48.86 -45.25
CA THR A 680 -21.27 48.19 -43.95
C THR A 680 -20.07 47.24 -43.80
N TYR A 681 -19.31 47.43 -42.73
CA TYR A 681 -18.22 46.54 -42.34
C TYR A 681 -18.74 45.55 -41.29
N SER A 682 -18.66 44.26 -41.59
CA SER A 682 -18.90 43.20 -40.62
C SER A 682 -17.56 42.56 -40.27
N TYR A 683 -17.31 42.36 -38.98
CA TYR A 683 -16.10 41.70 -38.48
C TYR A 683 -16.48 40.41 -37.77
N THR A 684 -15.94 39.29 -38.26
CA THR A 684 -16.06 37.99 -37.59
C THR A 684 -14.80 37.79 -36.75
N PRO A 685 -14.90 37.75 -35.41
CA PRO A 685 -13.73 37.58 -34.56
C PRO A 685 -13.13 36.17 -34.73
N PRO A 686 -11.81 36.01 -34.51
CA PRO A 686 -11.15 34.71 -34.60
C PRO A 686 -11.75 33.72 -33.60
N TRP A 687 -11.92 32.47 -34.03
CA TRP A 687 -12.42 31.40 -33.17
C TRP A 687 -11.29 30.43 -32.78
N PRO A 688 -11.04 30.21 -31.49
CA PRO A 688 -9.95 29.33 -31.06
C PRO A 688 -10.32 27.85 -31.17
N GLU A 689 -9.37 27.06 -31.65
CA GLU A 689 -9.40 25.61 -31.58
C GLU A 689 -8.63 25.10 -30.36
N PHE A 690 -9.25 24.19 -29.62
CA PHE A 690 -8.70 23.66 -28.39
C PHE A 690 -8.11 22.27 -28.58
N GLU A 691 -6.85 22.10 -28.18
CA GLU A 691 -6.19 20.79 -28.09
C GLU A 691 -6.05 20.35 -26.63
N LYS A 692 -6.29 19.05 -26.40
CA LYS A 692 -6.09 18.43 -25.09
C LYS A 692 -4.59 18.19 -24.86
N GLN A 693 -4.07 18.73 -23.75
CA GLN A 693 -2.72 18.44 -23.27
C GLN A 693 -2.71 17.84 -21.86
N GLU A 694 -1.91 16.79 -21.68
CA GLU A 694 -1.64 16.17 -20.38
C GLU A 694 -0.43 16.85 -19.72
N LEU A 695 -0.67 17.58 -18.63
CA LEU A 695 0.39 18.21 -17.83
C LEU A 695 0.63 17.43 -16.55
N GLY A 696 1.88 17.12 -16.23
CA GLY A 696 2.26 16.41 -15.01
C GLY A 696 3.44 15.49 -15.24
N ILE A 697 3.48 14.39 -14.49
CA ILE A 697 4.57 13.41 -14.54
C ILE A 697 4.05 12.16 -15.27
N THR A 698 4.71 11.79 -16.35
CA THR A 698 4.51 10.50 -17.02
C THR A 698 5.83 9.76 -17.02
N MET A 699 5.82 8.44 -16.90
CA MET A 699 7.05 7.68 -16.86
C MET A 699 6.82 6.26 -17.36
N ASP A 700 7.71 5.83 -18.25
CA ASP A 700 7.75 4.44 -18.71
C ASP A 700 8.95 3.71 -18.09
N ILE A 701 8.69 2.49 -17.61
CA ILE A 701 9.65 1.69 -16.86
C ILE A 701 9.60 0.25 -17.34
N THR A 702 10.75 -0.32 -17.66
CA THR A 702 10.89 -1.77 -17.90
C THR A 702 11.96 -2.34 -16.97
N PRO A 703 11.57 -2.95 -15.84
CA PRO A 703 12.53 -3.59 -14.94
C PRO A 703 12.83 -5.02 -15.37
N LYS A 704 14.10 -5.44 -15.26
CA LYS A 704 14.53 -6.82 -15.44
C LYS A 704 15.37 -7.25 -14.24
N ALA A 705 14.85 -8.19 -13.46
CA ALA A 705 15.52 -8.76 -12.31
C ALA A 705 16.50 -9.87 -12.73
N ASP A 706 17.70 -9.82 -12.15
CA ASP A 706 18.72 -10.87 -12.15
C ASP A 706 18.82 -11.39 -10.70
N VAL A 707 18.19 -12.54 -10.46
CA VAL A 707 18.04 -13.12 -9.12
C VAL A 707 19.39 -13.59 -8.57
N GLU A 708 20.26 -14.14 -9.43
CA GLU A 708 21.56 -14.67 -9.03
C GLU A 708 22.50 -13.57 -8.54
N LYS A 709 22.55 -12.44 -9.27
CA LYS A 709 23.44 -11.33 -8.94
C LYS A 709 22.81 -10.30 -8.01
N ARG A 710 21.53 -10.47 -7.64
CA ARG A 710 20.72 -9.52 -6.86
C ARG A 710 20.68 -8.13 -7.50
N LEU A 711 20.67 -8.09 -8.84
CA LEU A 711 20.69 -6.86 -9.63
C LEU A 711 19.35 -6.67 -10.34
N ILE A 712 18.97 -5.42 -10.54
CA ILE A 712 17.79 -5.01 -11.28
C ILE A 712 18.28 -4.05 -12.35
N ARG A 713 18.12 -4.44 -13.62
CA ARG A 713 18.31 -3.53 -14.75
C ARG A 713 17.00 -2.80 -14.99
N LEU A 714 17.03 -1.48 -14.98
CA LEU A 714 15.88 -0.63 -15.22
C LEU A 714 16.11 0.16 -16.50
N ASP A 715 15.17 0.08 -17.42
CA ASP A 715 15.02 1.06 -18.49
C ASP A 715 13.97 2.09 -18.05
N VAL A 716 14.37 3.37 -17.98
CA VAL A 716 13.63 4.44 -17.30
C VAL A 716 13.54 5.67 -18.19
N HIS A 717 12.30 6.06 -18.52
CA HIS A 717 11.99 7.22 -19.36
C HIS A 717 10.96 8.15 -18.68
N PRO A 718 11.39 9.06 -17.79
CA PRO A 718 10.50 10.06 -17.20
C PRO A 718 10.28 11.27 -18.12
N TRP A 719 9.06 11.80 -18.09
CA TRP A 719 8.66 13.09 -18.67
C TRP A 719 7.92 13.92 -17.63
N VAL A 720 8.34 15.17 -17.45
CA VAL A 720 7.70 16.13 -16.57
C VAL A 720 7.26 17.35 -17.40
N LYS A 721 5.96 17.53 -17.55
CA LYS A 721 5.34 18.65 -18.28
C LYS A 721 4.65 19.61 -17.31
N THR A 722 5.07 20.87 -17.32
CA THR A 722 4.53 21.92 -16.43
C THR A 722 4.19 23.17 -17.22
N LEU A 723 3.02 23.77 -16.94
CA LEU A 723 2.67 25.09 -17.48
C LEU A 723 3.51 26.17 -16.80
N VAL A 724 4.29 26.91 -17.59
CA VAL A 724 5.16 28.00 -17.11
C VAL A 724 4.41 29.33 -17.12
N GLY A 725 3.58 29.56 -18.13
CA GLY A 725 2.85 30.81 -18.31
C GLY A 725 2.19 30.88 -19.68
N TRP A 726 1.87 32.10 -20.10
CA TRP A 726 1.25 32.40 -21.38
C TRP A 726 2.12 33.41 -22.13
N THR A 727 2.19 33.29 -23.44
CA THR A 727 2.76 34.30 -24.33
C THR A 727 1.64 34.85 -25.19
N GLU A 728 1.70 36.15 -25.46
CA GLU A 728 0.73 36.85 -26.29
C GLU A 728 1.34 37.10 -27.66
N TYR A 729 0.66 36.68 -28.72
CA TYR A 729 1.02 36.92 -30.10
C TYR A 729 0.02 37.88 -30.70
N GLN A 730 0.51 38.96 -31.29
CA GLN A 730 -0.33 39.94 -31.96
C GLN A 730 -0.23 39.74 -33.46
N TYR A 731 -1.36 39.77 -34.15
CA TYR A 731 -1.42 39.78 -35.60
C TYR A 731 -2.45 40.81 -36.05
N ASN A 732 -2.24 41.37 -37.24
CA ASN A 732 -3.13 42.36 -37.82
C ASN A 732 -4.04 41.68 -38.82
N VAL A 733 -5.33 41.88 -38.67
CA VAL A 733 -6.33 41.57 -39.69
C VAL A 733 -6.59 42.87 -40.44
N SER A 734 -6.49 42.84 -41.76
CA SER A 734 -6.77 43.99 -42.62
C SER A 734 -7.53 43.55 -43.86
N SER A 735 -8.56 44.31 -44.25
CA SER A 735 -9.13 44.21 -45.58
C SER A 735 -8.53 45.28 -46.49
N ASP A 736 -7.94 44.83 -47.59
CA ASP A 736 -7.42 45.69 -48.66
C ASP A 736 -8.34 45.58 -49.88
N GLU A 737 -9.44 46.34 -49.89
CA GLU A 737 -10.24 46.50 -51.11
C GLU A 737 -10.04 47.93 -51.65
N GLY A 738 -9.41 48.03 -52.83
CA GLY A 738 -8.96 49.27 -53.44
C GLY A 738 -10.10 50.19 -53.94
N GLY A 739 -10.87 50.77 -53.02
CA GLY A 739 -11.92 51.75 -53.29
C GLY A 739 -12.04 52.82 -52.19
N ASP A 740 -12.92 53.82 -52.40
CA ASP A 740 -13.08 55.07 -51.62
C ASP A 740 -13.55 54.88 -50.15
N GLY A 741 -13.67 53.62 -49.67
CA GLY A 741 -13.89 53.25 -48.28
C GLY A 741 -12.56 52.82 -47.65
N GLY A 742 -11.95 53.72 -46.86
CA GLY A 742 -10.58 53.56 -46.38
C GLY A 742 -10.28 52.24 -45.66
N ASN A 743 -9.00 51.84 -45.66
CA ASN A 743 -8.49 50.60 -45.07
C ASN A 743 -8.96 50.43 -43.61
N VAL A 744 -9.58 49.29 -43.32
CA VAL A 744 -9.94 48.90 -41.95
C VAL A 744 -8.96 47.81 -41.50
N SER A 745 -8.27 48.06 -40.39
CA SER A 745 -7.38 47.09 -39.76
C SER A 745 -7.64 47.04 -38.27
N THR A 746 -7.68 45.81 -37.74
CA THR A 746 -7.70 45.55 -36.29
C THR A 746 -6.49 44.70 -35.92
N THR A 747 -5.97 44.92 -34.71
CA THR A 747 -4.90 44.09 -34.14
C THR A 747 -5.53 43.14 -33.15
N GLU A 748 -5.43 41.85 -33.42
CA GLU A 748 -5.90 40.80 -32.53
C GLU A 748 -4.74 40.23 -31.70
N THR A 749 -5.04 39.84 -30.46
CA THR A 749 -4.05 39.29 -29.53
C THR A 749 -4.45 37.87 -29.12
N MET A 750 -3.55 36.92 -29.34
CA MET A 750 -3.74 35.49 -29.08
C MET A 750 -2.84 35.00 -27.96
N LYS A 751 -3.39 34.20 -27.06
CA LYS A 751 -2.64 33.67 -25.92
C LYS A 751 -2.26 32.23 -26.17
N ARG A 752 -0.96 31.93 -26.20
CA ARG A 752 -0.46 30.55 -26.30
C ARG A 752 0.23 30.15 -25.00
N PRO A 753 0.02 28.92 -24.50
CA PRO A 753 0.69 28.45 -23.28
C PRO A 753 2.18 28.18 -23.55
N ILE A 754 3.02 28.52 -22.59
CA ILE A 754 4.41 28.06 -22.55
C ILE A 754 4.46 26.83 -21.64
N VAL A 755 4.69 25.66 -22.24
CA VAL A 755 4.85 24.40 -21.50
C VAL A 755 6.34 24.04 -21.43
N ALA A 756 6.85 23.84 -20.22
CA ALA A 756 8.18 23.30 -20.00
C ALA A 756 8.11 21.77 -19.93
N GLU A 757 8.92 21.11 -20.75
CA GLU A 757 9.10 19.67 -20.75
C GLU A 757 10.51 19.32 -20.28
N ARG A 758 10.60 18.36 -19.35
CA ARG A 758 11.86 17.81 -18.87
C ARG A 758 11.81 16.30 -19.06
N THR A 759 12.77 15.74 -19.79
CA THR A 759 12.82 14.31 -20.09
C THR A 759 14.22 13.76 -19.90
N THR A 760 14.32 12.46 -19.63
CA THR A 760 15.58 11.72 -19.53
C THR A 760 15.33 10.30 -20.02
N ASN A 761 16.28 9.71 -20.74
CA ASN A 761 16.23 8.33 -21.20
C ASN A 761 17.51 7.65 -20.72
N THR A 762 17.37 6.64 -19.87
CA THR A 762 18.51 5.99 -19.21
C THR A 762 18.26 4.52 -18.95
N ASN A 763 19.30 3.71 -19.14
CA ASN A 763 19.37 2.35 -18.65
C ASN A 763 20.32 2.28 -17.46
N VAL A 764 19.84 1.80 -16.33
CA VAL A 764 20.60 1.74 -15.08
C VAL A 764 20.54 0.35 -14.48
N VAL A 765 21.60 -0.03 -13.77
CA VAL A 765 21.67 -1.30 -13.03
C VAL A 765 21.81 -0.97 -11.56
N ILE A 766 20.90 -1.49 -10.74
CA ILE A 766 20.87 -1.23 -9.30
C ILE A 766 20.76 -2.51 -8.51
N TYR A 767 21.34 -2.51 -7.31
CA TYR A 767 21.16 -3.60 -6.36
C TYR A 767 19.74 -3.58 -5.78
N ASP A 768 19.30 -4.75 -5.32
CA ASP A 768 18.03 -4.88 -4.59
C ASP A 768 17.95 -3.91 -3.41
N ASN A 769 16.85 -3.15 -3.36
CA ASN A 769 16.53 -2.20 -2.30
C ASN A 769 17.52 -1.03 -2.17
N GLU A 770 18.38 -0.80 -3.16
CA GLU A 770 19.27 0.36 -3.23
C GLU A 770 18.65 1.51 -4.04
N THR A 771 19.15 2.72 -3.79
CA THR A 771 18.69 3.94 -4.47
C THR A 771 19.85 4.58 -5.22
N ILE A 772 19.61 4.95 -6.48
CA ILE A 772 20.55 5.72 -7.28
C ILE A 772 19.96 7.05 -7.71
N VAL A 773 20.84 7.99 -8.05
CA VAL A 773 20.48 9.22 -8.77
C VAL A 773 20.64 8.93 -10.25
N ILE A 774 19.54 8.96 -11.00
CA ILE A 774 19.58 8.73 -12.46
C ILE A 774 19.97 10.01 -13.19
N GLY A 775 19.60 11.17 -12.65
CA GLY A 775 19.95 12.43 -13.27
C GLY A 775 19.56 13.65 -12.43
N GLY A 776 20.04 14.80 -12.87
CA GLY A 776 19.64 16.09 -12.34
C GLY A 776 19.93 17.23 -13.30
N ILE A 777 19.12 18.28 -13.24
CA ILE A 777 19.25 19.48 -14.05
C ILE A 777 19.34 20.67 -13.09
N ILE A 778 20.39 21.46 -13.25
CA ILE A 778 20.59 22.70 -12.50
C ILE A 778 20.46 23.85 -13.49
N LYS A 779 19.54 24.77 -13.23
CA LYS A 779 19.35 25.98 -14.01
C LYS A 779 19.53 27.18 -13.10
N ASP A 780 20.57 27.96 -13.40
CA ASP A 780 20.83 29.24 -12.75
C ASP A 780 20.50 30.36 -13.72
N TYR A 781 19.60 31.25 -13.31
CA TYR A 781 19.19 32.44 -14.05
C TYR A 781 19.48 33.67 -13.19
N THR A 782 20.31 34.58 -13.68
CA THR A 782 20.65 35.83 -12.98
C THR A 782 20.41 36.99 -13.93
N VAL A 783 19.55 37.92 -13.51
CA VAL A 783 19.34 39.20 -14.18
C VAL A 783 19.76 40.29 -13.22
N THR A 784 20.61 41.19 -13.69
CA THR A 784 20.96 42.40 -12.95
C THR A 784 20.74 43.60 -13.86
N VAL A 785 19.96 44.56 -13.39
CA VAL A 785 19.64 45.82 -14.06
C VAL A 785 20.19 46.94 -13.19
N ASP A 786 21.08 47.75 -13.76
CA ASP A 786 21.72 48.89 -13.09
C ASP A 786 21.45 50.14 -13.94
N ASP A 787 20.40 50.88 -13.60
CA ASP A 787 20.00 52.11 -14.28
C ASP A 787 20.45 53.34 -13.50
N LYS A 788 20.81 54.41 -14.22
CA LYS A 788 21.21 55.68 -13.61
C LYS A 788 20.89 56.88 -14.48
N VAL A 789 20.59 58.00 -13.84
CA VAL A 789 20.49 59.31 -14.51
C VAL A 789 21.90 59.83 -14.80
N PRO A 790 22.25 60.17 -16.05
CA PRO A 790 23.55 60.74 -16.39
C PRO A 790 23.87 61.99 -15.56
N VAL A 791 25.14 62.16 -15.17
CA VAL A 791 25.66 63.23 -14.29
C VAL A 791 25.16 63.13 -12.85
N LEU A 792 23.84 63.17 -12.62
CA LEU A 792 23.25 63.19 -11.27
C LEU A 792 23.49 61.89 -10.50
N GLY A 793 23.48 60.74 -11.17
CA GLY A 793 23.76 59.44 -10.57
C GLY A 793 25.19 59.29 -10.05
N ASP A 794 26.15 60.03 -10.60
CA ASP A 794 27.57 59.89 -10.28
C ASP A 794 28.05 60.81 -9.14
N ILE A 795 27.17 61.66 -8.58
CA ILE A 795 27.48 62.54 -7.45
C ILE A 795 27.66 61.71 -6.16
N PRO A 796 28.75 61.87 -5.40
CA PRO A 796 28.93 61.21 -4.10
C PRO A 796 27.80 61.53 -3.12
N LEU A 797 27.43 60.57 -2.26
CA LEU A 797 26.37 60.66 -1.25
C LEU A 797 24.93 60.76 -1.81
N VAL A 798 24.66 61.69 -2.73
CA VAL A 798 23.31 61.97 -3.23
C VAL A 798 22.97 61.25 -4.55
N GLY A 799 23.97 60.80 -5.30
CA GLY A 799 23.76 60.15 -6.60
C GLY A 799 23.01 58.82 -6.52
N ASN A 800 22.97 58.17 -5.34
CA ASN A 800 22.15 56.98 -5.11
C ASN A 800 20.64 57.26 -5.26
N LEU A 801 20.19 58.52 -5.07
CA LEU A 801 18.80 58.92 -5.30
C LEU A 801 18.42 59.00 -6.79
N PHE A 802 19.41 58.89 -7.67
CA PHE A 802 19.29 58.95 -9.12
C PHE A 802 19.78 57.66 -9.79
N LYS A 803 19.78 56.56 -9.03
CA LYS A 803 20.17 55.21 -9.46
C LYS A 803 19.06 54.23 -9.13
N SER A 804 18.90 53.22 -9.97
CA SER A 804 18.04 52.06 -9.73
C SER A 804 18.87 50.80 -9.91
N LYS A 805 18.78 49.89 -8.94
CA LYS A 805 19.45 48.59 -8.99
C LYS A 805 18.44 47.50 -8.73
N SER A 806 18.31 46.55 -9.65
CA SER A 806 17.49 45.36 -9.50
C SER A 806 18.32 44.12 -9.81
N SER A 807 18.26 43.12 -8.94
CA SER A 807 18.93 41.84 -9.13
C SER A 807 17.97 40.72 -8.79
N GLN A 808 17.78 39.81 -9.74
CA GLN A 808 16.98 38.62 -9.58
C GLN A 808 17.86 37.40 -9.86
N VAL A 809 18.01 36.56 -8.86
CA VAL A 809 18.69 35.27 -8.96
C VAL A 809 17.66 34.17 -8.76
N LYS A 810 17.46 33.36 -9.79
CA LYS A 810 16.57 32.20 -9.75
C LYS A 810 17.39 30.94 -10.01
N LYS A 811 17.39 30.02 -9.05
CA LYS A 811 18.05 28.72 -9.14
C LYS A 811 17.00 27.62 -9.11
N THR A 812 17.11 26.66 -10.01
CA THR A 812 16.19 25.52 -10.09
C THR A 812 17.00 24.24 -10.23
N ASN A 813 16.87 23.35 -9.24
CA ASN A 813 17.55 22.06 -9.20
C ASN A 813 16.51 20.95 -9.25
N LEU A 814 16.49 20.17 -10.32
CA LEU A 814 15.72 18.93 -10.40
C LEU A 814 16.65 17.74 -10.16
N LEU A 815 16.27 16.83 -9.28
CA LEU A 815 16.96 15.56 -9.02
C LEU A 815 15.98 14.40 -9.15
N ILE A 816 16.40 13.33 -9.82
CA ILE A 816 15.60 12.13 -10.04
C ILE A 816 16.29 10.95 -9.39
N PHE A 817 15.66 10.40 -8.34
CA PHE A 817 16.11 9.21 -7.63
C PHE A 817 15.28 8.02 -8.07
N VAL A 818 15.89 6.85 -8.21
CA VAL A 818 15.19 5.60 -8.45
C VAL A 818 15.65 4.55 -7.46
N THR A 819 14.68 3.90 -6.85
CA THR A 819 14.83 2.77 -5.95
C THR A 819 14.07 1.60 -6.56
N ALA A 820 14.68 0.42 -6.65
CA ALA A 820 13.91 -0.79 -6.98
C ALA A 820 14.14 -1.90 -5.97
N ARG A 821 13.13 -2.74 -5.84
CA ARG A 821 13.09 -3.85 -4.89
C ARG A 821 12.45 -5.07 -5.52
N MET A 822 13.06 -6.22 -5.34
CA MET A 822 12.49 -7.51 -5.69
C MET A 822 11.56 -8.00 -4.58
N LEU A 823 10.35 -8.40 -4.97
CA LEU A 823 9.31 -8.91 -4.11
C LEU A 823 8.83 -10.27 -4.63
N LYS A 824 8.34 -11.10 -3.71
CA LYS A 824 7.59 -12.30 -4.04
C LYS A 824 6.13 -11.94 -4.35
N PRO A 825 5.36 -12.82 -4.99
CA PRO A 825 3.94 -12.59 -5.28
C PRO A 825 3.06 -12.28 -4.05
N ASP A 826 3.48 -12.69 -2.85
CA ASP A 826 2.81 -12.38 -1.58
C ASP A 826 3.15 -10.98 -1.03
N GLY A 827 3.99 -10.22 -1.73
CA GLY A 827 4.47 -8.89 -1.34
C GLY A 827 5.60 -8.91 -0.32
N SER A 828 6.07 -10.08 0.11
CA SER A 828 7.25 -10.20 0.97
C SER A 828 8.53 -9.92 0.17
N PRO A 829 9.63 -9.51 0.84
CA PRO A 829 10.92 -9.31 0.19
C PRO A 829 11.39 -10.61 -0.47
N TYR A 830 11.95 -10.51 -1.69
CA TYR A 830 12.47 -11.69 -2.38
C TYR A 830 13.63 -12.33 -1.60
N PHE A 831 14.52 -11.49 -1.06
CA PHE A 831 15.58 -11.90 -0.16
C PHE A 831 15.27 -11.57 1.29
N ASP A 832 15.71 -12.44 2.19
CA ASP A 832 15.60 -12.20 3.63
C ASP A 832 16.35 -10.93 4.03
N VAL A 833 15.70 -10.16 4.89
CA VAL A 833 16.19 -8.89 5.40
C VAL A 833 16.81 -9.17 6.78
N ASP A 834 18.07 -8.79 6.99
CA ASP A 834 18.70 -8.84 8.32
C ASP A 834 17.91 -7.94 9.29
N SER A 835 18.04 -8.20 10.59
CA SER A 835 17.50 -7.47 11.75
C SER A 835 17.63 -5.93 11.70
N ARG A 836 18.50 -5.40 10.84
CA ARG A 836 18.74 -3.97 10.60
C ARG A 836 18.06 -3.40 9.34
N GLY A 837 17.21 -4.19 8.67
CA GLY A 837 16.53 -3.77 7.44
C GLY A 837 17.42 -3.79 6.19
N ARG A 838 18.59 -4.44 6.25
CA ARG A 838 19.53 -4.58 5.13
C ARG A 838 19.40 -5.95 4.46
N PRO A 839 19.70 -6.10 3.16
CA PRO A 839 19.72 -7.41 2.52
C PRO A 839 20.64 -8.36 3.31
N SER A 840 20.19 -9.57 3.63
CA SER A 840 21.06 -10.54 4.33
C SER A 840 22.28 -10.85 3.47
N SER A 841 23.47 -10.81 4.07
CA SER A 841 24.75 -11.14 3.42
C SER A 841 24.94 -12.65 3.21
N ALA A 842 23.92 -13.47 3.49
CA ALA A 842 24.01 -14.92 3.59
C ALA A 842 24.27 -15.66 2.26
N GLY A 843 24.46 -14.95 1.14
CA GLY A 843 24.82 -15.53 -0.16
C GLY A 843 26.11 -14.99 -0.77
N ILE A 844 26.77 -14.01 -0.16
CA ILE A 844 28.11 -13.58 -0.60
C ILE A 844 29.10 -14.45 0.17
N GLY A 845 29.23 -15.70 -0.28
CA GLY A 845 30.43 -16.47 0.02
C GLY A 845 31.64 -15.72 -0.52
N ASP A 846 32.72 -15.77 0.24
CA ASP A 846 34.03 -15.20 -0.08
C ASP A 846 34.45 -15.49 -1.52
N VAL A 847 34.15 -14.56 -2.43
CA VAL A 847 34.80 -14.44 -3.73
C VAL A 847 35.01 -12.95 -3.97
N TYR A 848 35.98 -12.39 -3.23
CA TYR A 848 37.03 -11.49 -3.72
C TYR A 848 38.12 -11.39 -2.67
#